data_AF-A0AAV5BQ76-F1
#
_entry.id   AF-A0AAV5BQ76-F1
#
_cell.length_a   1.000
_cell.length_b   1.000
_cell.length_c   1.000
_cell.angle_alpha   90.00
_cell.angle_beta   90.00
_cell.angle_gamma   90.00
#
_symmetry.space_group_name_H-M   'P 1'
#
loop_
_entity.id
_entity.type
_entity.pdbx_description
1 polymer ?
#
loop_
_entity_poly.entity_id
_entity_poly.type
_entity_poly.pdbx_seq_one_letter_code
_entity_poly.pdbx_strand_id
1 'polypeptide(L)'
;MANGTARKETKVVHYRECQRNHAAAIGGYAVDGCREFMALGAEGTAEALVCAACNCHRSFHRREVEADCDCDCSSTTTSAAGRLLLLPPPRRRDGRRRGVLLAAADPSLRRRRRLPLRAPGPRPRPLRRLHPLLRLPPSPPPPPPPPSSPPSPPTSRSASSSSTGARTATSAPSYPPAATAFVVDSHRPIHLHNLCAANDRVVVLFTADDEHTADLSYDFDVSSLADAFDLSAAAGDTDDHLRVDADASDSDSDASDSDSDGEGGRRKRRRLSDDAEAEGDPARLFGKLRREYYRLGTFHGKPSGCLMYDLAHALRKNTSELLWLACVSLTDQFVHERITNERYQAAVMELEQHINGSGNLDLSGVGSVVTLKDGTKIRAPETSRIAYEDEPRLMLLREWSLFDSMLCSSYVATKLKTWSDNGLKKLKLLLARMGFPLADCQKNFQYMSMEVKRKMRDEFDRFLPEYGLTEFYYRSFLRVHGYRSKVSAADVVYGVTALLESLNAESEDSKGSSAAEQFWIAYSALSLTNVDQLRKGMKSAIEIQRAILRQGSSAITKTGFIRSAKKFRWVKLDDPVDTGKLCQPQALTKFCFFLMDALKERGARMKPLICACLAKEPEKVLVVGVCGKPRLGAVQGNAFGNAFRSAAEEIGADYFHDMFESSWIVLDVVAVSSFMIRLTEKL
;
A
#
# COMPACT_ATOMS: atom_id res chain seq x y z
N MET A 1 -21.59 60.79 44.81
CA MET A 1 -22.73 59.97 44.37
C MET A 1 -22.48 59.61 42.91
N ALA A 2 -22.72 58.40 42.40
CA ALA A 2 -23.15 57.16 43.05
C ALA A 2 -22.32 55.97 42.50
N ASN A 3 -22.30 54.83 43.20
CA ASN A 3 -21.52 53.66 42.81
C ASN A 3 -22.39 52.63 42.07
N GLY A 4 -21.97 52.17 40.89
CA GLY A 4 -22.75 51.28 40.02
C GLY A 4 -22.48 49.80 40.30
N THR A 5 -23.26 49.18 41.18
CA THR A 5 -23.14 47.75 41.51
C THR A 5 -23.87 46.86 40.49
N ALA A 6 -23.11 46.23 39.59
CA ALA A 6 -23.64 45.19 38.70
C ALA A 6 -24.07 43.94 39.49
N ARG A 7 -25.38 43.65 39.50
CA ARG A 7 -25.97 42.48 40.18
C ARG A 7 -25.64 41.21 39.37
N LYS A 8 -24.93 40.26 39.97
CA LYS A 8 -24.46 39.04 39.30
C LYS A 8 -25.50 37.92 39.44
N GLU A 9 -26.23 37.64 38.36
CA GLU A 9 -27.22 36.54 38.31
C GLU A 9 -26.56 35.17 38.56
N THR A 10 -26.95 34.51 39.64
CA THR A 10 -26.48 33.16 39.99
C THR A 10 -27.46 32.10 39.49
N LYS A 11 -27.33 31.71 38.22
CA LYS A 11 -28.17 30.65 37.62
C LYS A 11 -27.96 29.32 38.35
N VAL A 12 -29.00 28.84 39.03
CA VAL A 12 -28.98 27.58 39.77
C VAL A 12 -28.98 26.41 38.78
N VAL A 13 -28.18 25.38 39.08
CA VAL A 13 -27.94 24.23 38.20
C VAL A 13 -28.24 22.94 38.94
N HIS A 14 -29.27 22.22 38.50
CA HIS A 14 -29.64 20.92 39.03
C HIS A 14 -29.17 19.80 38.09
N TYR A 15 -28.93 18.62 38.65
CA TYR A 15 -28.53 17.44 37.90
C TYR A 15 -29.54 16.32 38.24
N ARG A 16 -30.29 15.86 37.24
CA ARG A 16 -31.34 14.83 37.38
C ARG A 16 -30.73 13.43 37.19
N GLU A 17 -31.27 12.63 36.27
CA GLU A 17 -30.98 11.21 36.20
C GLU A 17 -29.63 10.88 35.55
N CYS A 18 -29.02 9.77 36.00
CA CYS A 18 -27.79 9.24 35.42
C CYS A 18 -28.05 8.58 34.06
N GLN A 19 -27.31 9.02 33.03
CA GLN A 19 -27.41 8.55 31.65
C GLN A 19 -26.18 7.71 31.20
N ARG A 20 -25.32 7.32 32.14
CA ARG A 20 -24.20 6.40 31.87
C ARG A 20 -24.75 5.02 31.49
N ASN A 21 -24.30 4.44 30.38
CA ASN A 21 -24.58 3.04 30.05
C ASN A 21 -23.57 2.12 30.75
N HIS A 22 -24.04 1.33 31.72
CA HIS A 22 -23.22 0.37 32.47
C HIS A 22 -23.03 -0.95 31.71
N ALA A 23 -23.93 -1.31 30.79
CA ALA A 23 -23.86 -2.53 29.98
C ALA A 23 -23.02 -2.39 28.70
N ALA A 24 -22.44 -1.20 28.44
CA ALA A 24 -21.73 -0.89 27.21
C ALA A 24 -20.58 -1.86 26.87
N ALA A 25 -19.85 -2.33 27.90
CA ALA A 25 -18.74 -3.28 27.75
C ALA A 25 -19.17 -4.69 27.29
N ILE A 26 -20.47 -5.01 27.36
CA ILE A 26 -21.06 -6.29 26.96
C ILE A 26 -22.03 -6.09 25.77
N GLY A 27 -21.93 -4.94 25.08
CA GLY A 27 -22.79 -4.59 23.94
C GLY A 27 -24.25 -4.30 24.28
N GLY A 28 -24.61 -4.23 25.56
CA GLY A 28 -25.96 -3.94 26.03
C GLY A 28 -26.22 -2.45 26.28
N TYR A 29 -27.47 -2.12 26.60
CA TYR A 29 -27.86 -0.79 27.08
C TYR A 29 -28.63 -0.89 28.40
N ALA A 30 -28.02 -0.43 29.49
CA ALA A 30 -28.64 -0.32 30.81
C ALA A 30 -28.07 0.90 31.55
N VAL A 31 -28.95 1.72 32.13
CA VAL A 31 -28.60 2.92 32.90
C VAL A 31 -29.07 2.74 34.35
N ASP A 32 -28.29 3.26 35.31
CA ASP A 32 -28.48 2.99 36.74
C ASP A 32 -29.73 3.66 37.35
N GLY A 33 -30.36 4.58 36.61
CA GLY A 33 -31.72 5.05 36.91
C GLY A 33 -31.88 5.92 38.17
N CYS A 34 -30.80 6.26 38.88
CA CYS A 34 -30.82 7.27 39.95
C CYS A 34 -31.49 8.53 39.43
N ARG A 35 -32.51 9.04 40.13
CA ARG A 35 -33.45 10.06 39.61
C ARG A 35 -32.93 11.49 39.76
N GLU A 36 -32.00 11.69 40.67
CA GLU A 36 -31.36 12.97 40.97
C GLU A 36 -29.91 12.76 41.41
N PHE A 37 -29.08 13.78 41.23
CA PHE A 37 -27.70 13.79 41.69
C PHE A 37 -27.64 14.25 43.15
N MET A 38 -27.32 13.33 44.05
CA MET A 38 -26.83 13.66 45.40
C MET A 38 -25.31 13.62 45.40
N ALA A 39 -24.67 14.71 45.83
CA ALA A 39 -23.21 14.79 45.97
C ALA A 39 -22.72 13.86 47.09
N LEU A 40 -21.61 13.15 46.86
CA LEU A 40 -21.02 12.24 47.86
C LEU A 40 -20.23 12.99 48.96
N GLY A 41 -19.65 14.15 48.64
CA GLY A 41 -18.89 14.99 49.57
C GLY A 41 -19.37 16.45 49.60
N ALA A 42 -18.85 17.23 50.54
CA ALA A 42 -19.21 18.64 50.75
C ALA A 42 -18.74 19.55 49.60
N GLU A 43 -19.48 20.63 49.33
CA GLU A 43 -19.21 21.51 48.17
C GLU A 43 -17.77 22.03 48.12
N GLY A 44 -17.18 22.02 46.92
CA GLY A 44 -15.78 22.37 46.68
C GLY A 44 -14.79 21.20 46.77
N THR A 45 -15.17 20.06 47.36
CA THR A 45 -14.36 18.83 47.33
C THR A 45 -14.42 18.11 45.96
N ALA A 46 -13.45 17.23 45.70
CA ALA A 46 -13.50 16.32 44.55
C ALA A 46 -14.64 15.30 44.66
N GLU A 47 -15.02 14.91 45.88
CA GLU A 47 -16.11 13.97 46.17
C GLU A 47 -17.49 14.57 45.88
N ALA A 48 -17.65 15.89 46.01
CA ALA A 48 -18.86 16.60 45.56
C ALA A 48 -19.11 16.54 44.04
N LEU A 49 -18.15 16.02 43.26
CA LEU A 49 -18.30 15.78 41.83
C LEU A 49 -18.90 14.40 41.52
N VAL A 50 -19.04 13.52 42.52
CA VAL A 50 -19.47 12.12 42.38
C VAL A 50 -20.85 11.92 43.01
N CYS A 51 -21.70 11.12 42.36
CA CYS A 51 -23.04 10.84 42.85
C CYS A 51 -23.02 9.72 43.91
N ALA A 52 -23.59 9.97 45.08
CA ALA A 52 -23.70 8.99 46.15
C ALA A 52 -24.54 7.73 45.80
N ALA A 53 -25.39 7.80 44.78
CA ALA A 53 -26.30 6.71 44.40
C ALA A 53 -25.72 5.73 43.36
N CYS A 54 -25.09 6.22 42.30
CA CYS A 54 -24.52 5.41 41.20
C CYS A 54 -22.98 5.44 41.12
N ASN A 55 -22.32 6.15 42.05
CA ASN A 55 -20.87 6.42 42.06
C ASN A 55 -20.33 6.99 40.74
N CYS A 56 -21.17 7.72 39.99
CA CYS A 56 -20.82 8.33 38.71
C CYS A 56 -20.53 9.83 38.87
N HIS A 57 -19.60 10.35 38.07
CA HIS A 57 -19.32 11.78 38.03
C HIS A 57 -20.55 12.57 37.53
N ARG A 58 -20.82 13.76 38.08
CA ARG A 58 -22.00 14.60 37.77
C ARG A 58 -22.22 14.90 36.29
N SER A 59 -21.15 14.87 35.48
CA SER A 59 -21.23 15.01 34.01
C SER A 59 -22.04 13.90 33.31
N PHE A 60 -22.28 12.76 33.96
CA PHE A 60 -23.15 11.69 33.46
C PHE A 60 -24.63 11.89 33.83
N HIS A 61 -24.97 12.89 34.64
CA HIS A 61 -26.35 13.21 35.01
C HIS A 61 -26.92 14.31 34.10
N ARG A 62 -28.22 14.23 33.79
CA ARG A 62 -28.90 15.25 32.97
C ARG A 62 -28.86 16.61 33.67
N ARG A 63 -28.09 17.55 33.13
CA ARG A 63 -28.00 18.92 33.65
C ARG A 63 -29.23 19.74 33.24
N GLU A 64 -29.95 20.23 34.23
CA GLU A 64 -31.00 21.24 34.11
C GLU A 64 -30.51 22.57 34.69
N VAL A 65 -31.06 23.67 34.17
CA VAL A 65 -30.72 25.03 34.62
C VAL A 65 -32.03 25.77 34.71
N GLU A 66 -32.38 26.20 35.91
CA GLU A 66 -33.58 27.00 36.14
C GLU A 66 -33.23 28.48 35.87
N ALA A 67 -34.23 29.22 35.40
CA ALA A 67 -34.10 30.63 35.03
C ALA A 67 -35.32 31.35 35.57
N ASP A 68 -35.09 32.22 36.55
CA ASP A 68 -36.15 32.96 37.23
C ASP A 68 -36.91 33.85 36.23
N CYS A 69 -38.23 33.84 36.33
CA CYS A 69 -39.11 34.66 35.51
C CYS A 69 -40.12 35.40 36.42
N ASP A 70 -39.73 36.59 36.86
CA ASP A 70 -40.60 37.49 37.63
C ASP A 70 -41.80 37.94 36.79
N CYS A 71 -43.01 37.45 37.11
CA CYS A 71 -44.24 38.26 37.14
C CYS A 71 -45.42 37.51 37.78
N ASP A 72 -46.20 38.22 38.61
CA ASP A 72 -47.43 37.72 39.22
C ASP A 72 -48.59 37.59 38.21
N CYS A 73 -49.34 36.50 38.31
CA CYS A 73 -50.81 36.60 38.36
C CYS A 73 -51.45 35.37 39.05
N SER A 74 -52.29 35.63 40.05
CA SER A 74 -53.00 34.58 40.80
C SER A 74 -54.35 34.21 40.17
N SER A 75 -54.59 32.93 39.85
CA SER A 75 -55.92 32.30 40.04
C SER A 75 -55.96 30.77 39.84
N THR A 76 -56.28 30.08 40.94
CA THR A 76 -57.23 28.95 41.03
C THR A 76 -56.97 27.61 40.29
N THR A 77 -56.98 26.54 41.09
CA THR A 77 -57.06 25.10 40.78
C THR A 77 -58.13 24.73 39.72
N THR A 78 -57.99 23.64 38.94
CA THR A 78 -58.28 22.24 39.36
C THR A 78 -57.78 21.20 38.33
N SER A 79 -57.63 19.93 38.76
CA SER A 79 -57.13 18.78 37.97
C SER A 79 -58.14 18.22 36.95
N ALA A 80 -57.68 17.79 35.75
CA ALA A 80 -57.77 16.39 35.29
C ALA A 80 -57.26 16.13 33.84
N ALA A 81 -56.54 15.00 33.67
CA ALA A 81 -56.43 14.12 32.50
C ALA A 81 -56.53 14.64 31.03
N GLY A 82 -55.44 14.46 30.27
CA GLY A 82 -55.43 13.39 29.26
C GLY A 82 -55.31 13.68 27.76
N ARG A 83 -54.24 13.10 27.18
CA ARG A 83 -54.18 12.38 25.88
C ARG A 83 -53.74 13.14 24.59
N LEU A 84 -52.87 12.42 23.84
CA LEU A 84 -52.38 12.66 22.48
C LEU A 84 -53.48 12.90 21.43
N LEU A 85 -53.13 13.61 20.33
CA LEU A 85 -53.00 12.98 18.99
C LEU A 85 -52.16 13.83 18.00
N LEU A 86 -51.70 13.21 16.90
CA LEU A 86 -50.82 13.80 15.88
C LEU A 86 -51.58 14.28 14.64
N LEU A 87 -51.02 15.26 13.92
CA LEU A 87 -51.27 15.48 12.49
C LEU A 87 -49.97 15.85 11.72
N PRO A 88 -49.76 15.36 10.48
CA PRO A 88 -48.56 15.62 9.65
C PRO A 88 -48.74 16.80 8.65
N PRO A 89 -47.65 17.29 8.03
CA PRO A 89 -47.69 18.45 7.13
C PRO A 89 -48.17 18.15 5.69
N PRO A 90 -48.68 19.16 4.95
CA PRO A 90 -49.24 19.02 3.59
C PRO A 90 -48.19 18.96 2.47
N ARG A 91 -48.65 18.65 1.23
CA ARG A 91 -47.83 18.54 0.00
C ARG A 91 -48.41 19.37 -1.17
N ARG A 92 -47.51 19.72 -2.12
CA ARG A 92 -47.77 20.32 -3.46
C ARG A 92 -48.22 21.80 -3.41
N ARG A 93 -47.93 22.65 -4.42
CA ARG A 93 -48.08 22.43 -5.88
C ARG A 93 -47.01 23.11 -6.76
N ASP A 94 -47.09 22.80 -8.05
CA ASP A 94 -46.11 23.02 -9.12
C ASP A 94 -46.05 24.46 -9.70
N GLY A 95 -44.91 24.84 -10.30
CA GLY A 95 -44.73 26.03 -11.15
C GLY A 95 -43.82 25.73 -12.34
N ARG A 96 -44.11 26.25 -13.55
CA ARG A 96 -43.59 25.66 -14.82
C ARG A 96 -43.28 26.69 -15.93
N ARG A 97 -42.00 26.86 -16.30
CA ARG A 97 -41.42 27.41 -17.57
C ARG A 97 -39.99 26.83 -17.71
N ARG A 98 -39.45 26.25 -18.79
CA ARG A 98 -39.79 25.96 -20.21
C ARG A 98 -39.27 26.93 -21.32
N GLY A 99 -38.08 26.60 -21.84
CA GLY A 99 -37.43 27.04 -23.09
C GLY A 99 -36.06 26.32 -23.16
N VAL A 100 -35.58 25.56 -24.16
CA VAL A 100 -35.94 25.19 -25.56
C VAL A 100 -35.08 25.84 -26.66
N LEU A 101 -34.03 25.10 -27.08
CA LEU A 101 -33.39 24.96 -28.41
C LEU A 101 -32.70 23.56 -28.37
N LEU A 102 -32.71 22.61 -29.32
CA LEU A 102 -32.71 22.53 -30.80
C LEU A 102 -31.38 23.00 -31.42
N ALA A 103 -30.63 22.21 -32.22
CA ALA A 103 -30.71 20.79 -32.66
C ALA A 103 -29.27 20.19 -32.72
N ALA A 104 -28.88 19.02 -33.27
CA ALA A 104 -29.44 17.91 -34.09
C ALA A 104 -28.69 16.58 -33.71
N ALA A 105 -28.92 15.31 -34.13
CA ALA A 105 -29.53 14.62 -35.29
C ALA A 105 -28.60 14.45 -36.54
N ASP A 106 -28.37 13.27 -37.15
CA ASP A 106 -28.75 11.86 -36.82
C ASP A 106 -27.78 10.78 -37.45
N PRO A 107 -28.15 9.63 -38.10
CA PRO A 107 -27.81 8.28 -37.58
C PRO A 107 -26.92 7.37 -38.47
N SER A 108 -26.57 6.19 -37.95
CA SER A 108 -26.77 4.92 -38.69
C SER A 108 -26.98 3.70 -37.76
N LEU A 109 -27.65 2.65 -38.25
CA LEU A 109 -28.10 1.48 -37.45
C LEU A 109 -27.46 0.16 -37.87
N ARG A 110 -27.42 -0.82 -36.95
CA ARG A 110 -27.89 -2.21 -37.23
C ARG A 110 -28.42 -2.94 -35.98
N ARG A 111 -29.18 -4.03 -36.20
CA ARG A 111 -30.10 -4.65 -35.24
C ARG A 111 -29.72 -6.11 -34.89
N ARG A 112 -30.11 -6.55 -33.68
CA ARG A 112 -30.79 -7.85 -33.37
C ARG A 112 -31.36 -7.79 -31.94
N ARG A 113 -32.69 -7.69 -31.78
CA ARG A 113 -33.68 -8.78 -31.58
C ARG A 113 -33.54 -9.55 -30.25
N ARG A 114 -34.50 -9.32 -29.33
CA ARG A 114 -34.88 -10.19 -28.18
C ARG A 114 -36.33 -10.69 -28.39
N LEU A 115 -36.70 -11.80 -27.73
CA LEU A 115 -38.06 -12.28 -27.32
C LEU A 115 -37.92 -13.78 -26.93
N PRO A 116 -38.85 -14.41 -26.15
CA PRO A 116 -39.73 -13.89 -25.09
C PRO A 116 -39.60 -14.68 -23.75
N LEU A 117 -40.31 -14.23 -22.71
CA LEU A 117 -40.55 -15.00 -21.46
C LEU A 117 -41.78 -15.95 -21.60
N ARG A 118 -41.87 -16.99 -20.76
CA ARG A 118 -43.00 -17.95 -20.71
C ARG A 118 -43.59 -18.05 -19.29
N ALA A 119 -44.91 -18.24 -19.19
CA ALA A 119 -45.68 -18.17 -17.95
C ALA A 119 -45.86 -19.54 -17.22
N PRO A 120 -46.24 -19.56 -15.91
CA PRO A 120 -46.30 -20.77 -15.07
C PRO A 120 -47.72 -21.27 -14.72
N GLY A 121 -47.82 -22.52 -14.25
CA GLY A 121 -48.97 -23.10 -13.54
C GLY A 121 -49.06 -24.64 -13.69
N PRO A 122 -49.93 -25.36 -12.94
CA PRO A 122 -50.76 -24.94 -11.80
C PRO A 122 -50.42 -25.71 -10.49
N ARG A 123 -51.26 -25.59 -9.44
CA ARG A 123 -51.16 -26.33 -8.16
C ARG A 123 -52.41 -27.19 -7.89
N PRO A 124 -52.31 -28.32 -7.17
CA PRO A 124 -53.42 -28.93 -6.44
C PRO A 124 -53.53 -28.40 -4.99
N ARG A 125 -54.69 -28.66 -4.35
CA ARG A 125 -54.96 -28.53 -2.89
C ARG A 125 -55.82 -29.77 -2.45
N PRO A 126 -56.46 -29.82 -1.25
CA PRO A 126 -55.94 -30.59 -0.11
C PRO A 126 -56.97 -31.63 0.42
N LEU A 127 -56.69 -32.29 1.55
CA LEU A 127 -57.70 -32.48 2.62
C LEU A 127 -57.10 -32.94 3.98
N ARG A 128 -57.96 -32.95 5.00
CA ARG A 128 -57.79 -33.36 6.43
C ARG A 128 -58.39 -34.77 6.63
N ARG A 129 -58.33 -35.51 7.75
CA ARG A 129 -57.63 -35.57 9.07
C ARG A 129 -58.02 -36.94 9.67
N LEU A 130 -57.30 -37.48 10.68
CA LEU A 130 -57.90 -38.10 11.89
C LEU A 130 -56.83 -38.43 12.98
N HIS A 131 -57.30 -38.90 14.14
CA HIS A 131 -56.63 -39.05 15.46
C HIS A 131 -57.55 -39.93 16.36
N PRO A 132 -57.21 -40.34 17.62
CA PRO A 132 -55.92 -40.40 18.35
C PRO A 132 -55.72 -41.70 19.23
N LEU A 133 -54.65 -41.71 20.07
CA LEU A 133 -54.38 -42.60 21.24
C LEU A 133 -53.98 -44.07 20.92
N LEU A 134 -53.05 -44.75 21.62
CA LEU A 134 -52.76 -44.78 23.07
C LEU A 134 -51.25 -44.83 23.47
N ARG A 135 -51.01 -44.74 24.79
CA ARG A 135 -49.76 -44.84 25.61
C ARG A 135 -49.10 -46.26 25.52
N LEU A 136 -47.83 -46.56 25.89
CA LEU A 136 -46.81 -46.04 26.86
C LEU A 136 -45.33 -46.28 26.35
N PRO A 137 -44.28 -45.82 27.07
CA PRO A 137 -42.83 -45.98 26.72
C PRO A 137 -42.06 -46.92 27.72
N PRO A 138 -40.70 -47.03 27.73
CA PRO A 138 -39.67 -46.86 26.68
C PRO A 138 -38.70 -48.06 26.54
N SER A 139 -37.78 -48.02 25.56
CA SER A 139 -36.44 -48.64 25.65
C SER A 139 -35.39 -47.77 24.92
N PRO A 140 -34.10 -47.77 25.33
CA PRO A 140 -33.09 -46.87 24.76
C PRO A 140 -32.51 -47.42 23.43
N PRO A 141 -32.30 -46.59 22.41
CA PRO A 141 -31.62 -46.99 21.17
C PRO A 141 -30.09 -47.06 21.36
N PRO A 142 -29.38 -47.86 20.55
CA PRO A 142 -27.92 -47.89 20.54
C PRO A 142 -27.32 -46.58 19.98
N PRO A 143 -26.03 -46.28 20.28
CA PRO A 143 -25.38 -45.06 19.81
C PRO A 143 -25.23 -45.02 18.28
N PRO A 144 -25.30 -43.82 17.65
CA PRO A 144 -25.12 -43.67 16.22
C PRO A 144 -23.66 -43.90 15.79
N PRO A 145 -23.42 -44.36 14.55
CA PRO A 145 -22.07 -44.36 13.96
C PRO A 145 -21.52 -42.93 13.82
N PRO A 146 -20.19 -42.75 13.76
CA PRO A 146 -19.58 -41.43 13.62
C PRO A 146 -20.01 -40.75 12.31
N PRO A 147 -20.15 -39.40 12.29
CA PRO A 147 -20.57 -38.68 11.10
C PRO A 147 -19.52 -38.80 10.00
N SER A 148 -19.98 -39.20 8.81
CA SER A 148 -19.20 -39.09 7.57
C SER A 148 -18.75 -37.64 7.35
N SER A 149 -17.54 -37.45 6.86
CA SER A 149 -16.97 -36.13 6.57
C SER A 149 -17.90 -35.29 5.66
N PRO A 150 -18.00 -33.96 5.89
CA PRO A 150 -18.78 -33.10 5.02
C PRO A 150 -18.18 -33.08 3.60
N PRO A 151 -19.00 -32.98 2.54
CA PRO A 151 -18.50 -32.89 1.18
C PRO A 151 -17.66 -31.61 1.00
N SER A 152 -16.62 -31.72 0.18
CA SER A 152 -15.74 -30.59 -0.17
C SER A 152 -16.55 -29.40 -0.72
N PRO A 153 -16.17 -28.15 -0.40
CA PRO A 153 -16.81 -26.99 -1.00
C PRO A 153 -16.61 -26.99 -2.52
N PRO A 154 -17.57 -26.46 -3.31
CA PRO A 154 -17.43 -26.41 -4.75
C PRO A 154 -16.23 -25.54 -5.15
N THR A 155 -15.38 -26.06 -6.02
CA THR A 155 -14.25 -25.32 -6.59
C THR A 155 -14.75 -24.10 -7.36
N SER A 156 -14.06 -22.97 -7.21
CA SER A 156 -14.48 -21.71 -7.83
C SER A 156 -14.31 -21.77 -9.35
N ARG A 157 -15.34 -21.35 -10.09
CA ARG A 157 -15.31 -21.24 -11.56
C ARG A 157 -14.49 -20.05 -12.08
N SER A 158 -13.96 -19.25 -11.16
CA SER A 158 -13.10 -18.11 -11.43
C SER A 158 -11.95 -18.14 -10.43
N ALA A 159 -10.73 -17.91 -10.90
CA ALA A 159 -9.59 -17.60 -10.08
C ALA A 159 -9.24 -16.11 -10.25
N SER A 160 -8.73 -15.48 -9.20
CA SER A 160 -8.26 -14.10 -9.27
C SER A 160 -6.97 -13.97 -8.49
N SER A 161 -5.87 -13.62 -9.17
CA SER A 161 -4.57 -13.36 -8.53
C SER A 161 -4.26 -11.87 -8.57
N SER A 162 -3.94 -11.31 -7.41
CA SER A 162 -3.48 -9.93 -7.26
C SER A 162 -1.97 -9.93 -7.01
N SER A 163 -1.22 -9.11 -7.76
CA SER A 163 0.26 -9.00 -7.67
C SER A 163 1.06 -10.29 -7.95
N THR A 164 0.44 -11.32 -8.52
CA THR A 164 1.11 -12.54 -9.00
C THR A 164 0.45 -13.07 -10.28
N GLY A 165 1.26 -13.70 -11.14
CA GLY A 165 0.82 -14.45 -12.32
C GLY A 165 1.08 -13.79 -13.67
N ALA A 166 1.33 -12.48 -13.76
CA ALA A 166 1.51 -11.84 -15.08
C ALA A 166 2.79 -12.28 -15.81
N ARG A 167 3.89 -12.54 -15.07
CA ARG A 167 5.23 -12.85 -15.63
C ARG A 167 5.44 -14.31 -16.03
N THR A 168 4.55 -15.23 -15.68
CA THR A 168 4.70 -16.67 -15.96
C THR A 168 3.66 -17.16 -16.96
N ALA A 169 4.00 -18.14 -17.79
CA ALA A 169 3.04 -18.75 -18.71
C ALA A 169 1.94 -19.48 -17.93
N THR A 170 0.71 -18.97 -17.96
CA THR A 170 -0.42 -19.54 -17.21
C THR A 170 -0.99 -20.77 -17.93
N SER A 171 -0.20 -21.85 -17.98
CA SER A 171 -0.46 -22.98 -18.86
C SER A 171 -1.76 -23.73 -18.53
N ALA A 172 -2.46 -24.16 -19.58
CA ALA A 172 -3.79 -24.76 -19.52
C ALA A 172 -4.00 -25.91 -18.49
N PRO A 173 -3.01 -26.76 -18.13
CA PRO A 173 -3.18 -27.81 -17.12
C PRO A 173 -3.39 -27.32 -15.69
N SER A 174 -2.98 -26.08 -15.37
CA SER A 174 -2.97 -25.56 -13.99
C SER A 174 -4.36 -25.19 -13.43
N TYR A 175 -5.37 -25.01 -14.30
CA TYR A 175 -6.73 -24.64 -13.92
C TYR A 175 -7.77 -25.57 -14.58
N PRO A 176 -8.93 -25.83 -13.94
CA PRO A 176 -10.02 -26.57 -14.57
C PRO A 176 -10.43 -25.96 -15.92
N PRO A 177 -10.77 -26.75 -16.96
CA PRO A 177 -11.00 -26.25 -18.33
C PRO A 177 -12.22 -25.32 -18.49
N ALA A 178 -13.01 -25.10 -17.44
CA ALA A 178 -14.12 -24.15 -17.40
C ALA A 178 -13.89 -22.98 -16.43
N ALA A 179 -12.63 -22.73 -16.05
CA ALA A 179 -12.22 -21.65 -15.16
C ALA A 179 -11.39 -20.57 -15.90
N THR A 180 -11.79 -19.31 -15.70
CA THR A 180 -11.07 -18.11 -16.13
C THR A 180 -10.25 -17.54 -14.98
N ALA A 181 -9.02 -17.13 -15.25
CA ALA A 181 -8.12 -16.44 -14.33
C ALA A 181 -8.09 -14.94 -14.62
N PHE A 182 -8.35 -14.12 -13.60
CA PHE A 182 -8.18 -12.66 -13.65
C PHE A 182 -6.88 -12.26 -12.95
N VAL A 183 -5.96 -11.62 -13.67
CA VAL A 183 -4.64 -11.24 -13.17
C VAL A 183 -4.59 -9.72 -13.00
N VAL A 184 -4.45 -9.26 -11.76
CA VAL A 184 -4.36 -7.82 -11.40
C VAL A 184 -2.98 -7.53 -10.84
N ASP A 185 -2.01 -7.41 -11.72
CA ASP A 185 -0.59 -7.44 -11.38
C ASP A 185 0.14 -6.22 -11.97
N SER A 186 1.00 -5.60 -11.16
CA SER A 186 1.83 -4.46 -11.57
C SER A 186 3.18 -4.88 -12.16
N HIS A 187 3.58 -6.15 -12.04
CA HIS A 187 4.84 -6.63 -12.61
C HIS A 187 4.83 -6.60 -14.15
N ARG A 188 5.97 -6.22 -14.73
CA ARG A 188 6.24 -6.19 -16.18
C ARG A 188 7.65 -6.75 -16.46
N PRO A 189 7.97 -7.17 -17.70
CA PRO A 189 7.06 -7.44 -18.81
C PRO A 189 6.02 -8.52 -18.48
N ILE A 190 4.89 -8.51 -19.20
CA ILE A 190 3.84 -9.53 -19.08
C ILE A 190 4.22 -10.71 -19.97
N HIS A 191 3.99 -11.96 -19.56
CA HIS A 191 4.30 -13.09 -20.41
C HIS A 191 3.35 -13.12 -21.63
N LEU A 192 3.88 -13.07 -22.86
CA LEU A 192 3.10 -12.89 -24.09
C LEU A 192 1.90 -13.86 -24.24
N HIS A 193 2.02 -15.13 -23.86
CA HIS A 193 0.91 -16.09 -23.87
C HIS A 193 -0.29 -15.68 -22.97
N ASN A 194 -0.09 -14.83 -21.96
CA ASN A 194 -1.17 -14.29 -21.12
C ASN A 194 -1.87 -13.06 -21.76
N LEU A 195 -1.30 -12.49 -22.83
CA LEU A 195 -1.85 -11.34 -23.57
C LEU A 195 -2.51 -11.73 -24.89
N CYS A 196 -2.15 -12.87 -25.47
CA CYS A 196 -2.68 -13.31 -26.77
C CYS A 196 -4.21 -13.48 -26.75
N ALA A 197 -4.88 -12.96 -27.78
CA ALA A 197 -6.33 -13.02 -27.97
C ALA A 197 -6.89 -14.46 -28.13
N ALA A 198 -6.03 -15.45 -28.42
CA ALA A 198 -6.41 -16.86 -28.42
C ALA A 198 -6.57 -17.46 -26.99
N ASN A 199 -6.01 -16.81 -25.96
CA ASN A 199 -6.07 -17.29 -24.58
C ASN A 199 -7.33 -16.76 -23.86
N ASP A 200 -8.50 -17.34 -24.16
CA ASP A 200 -9.77 -16.99 -23.52
C ASP A 200 -9.85 -17.29 -22.00
N ARG A 201 -8.81 -17.94 -21.46
CA ARG A 201 -8.73 -18.39 -20.07
C ARG A 201 -8.06 -17.40 -19.14
N VAL A 202 -7.29 -16.43 -19.66
CA VAL A 202 -6.53 -15.46 -18.85
C VAL A 202 -6.94 -14.05 -19.24
N VAL A 203 -7.31 -13.23 -18.25
CA VAL A 203 -7.63 -11.82 -18.43
C VAL A 203 -6.69 -11.00 -17.55
N VAL A 204 -5.68 -10.38 -18.16
CA VAL A 204 -4.76 -9.47 -17.47
C VAL A 204 -5.33 -8.07 -17.45
N LEU A 205 -5.39 -7.45 -16.26
CA LEU A 205 -5.80 -6.06 -16.09
C LEU A 205 -4.57 -5.17 -15.99
N PHE A 206 -4.34 -4.37 -17.03
CA PHE A 206 -3.28 -3.36 -17.13
C PHE A 206 -3.80 -2.11 -17.83
N THR A 207 -2.99 -1.06 -17.88
CA THR A 207 -3.29 0.20 -18.57
C THR A 207 -2.40 0.36 -19.79
N ALA A 208 -2.92 0.91 -20.89
CA ALA A 208 -2.11 1.18 -22.09
C ALA A 208 -0.93 2.13 -21.80
N ASP A 209 -1.08 3.02 -20.80
CA ASP A 209 -0.02 3.87 -20.28
C ASP A 209 1.19 3.05 -19.75
N ASP A 210 0.98 1.82 -19.26
CA ASP A 210 2.06 0.93 -18.83
C ASP A 210 2.99 0.49 -19.97
N GLU A 211 2.48 0.47 -21.21
CA GLU A 211 3.14 -0.07 -22.40
C GLU A 211 3.42 0.99 -23.49
N HIS A 212 2.95 2.23 -23.31
CA HIS A 212 3.20 3.36 -24.20
C HIS A 212 3.89 4.56 -23.51
N THR A 213 4.41 4.39 -22.29
CA THR A 213 5.19 5.43 -21.60
C THR A 213 6.56 5.64 -22.27
N ALA A 214 6.94 6.90 -22.49
CA ALA A 214 8.19 7.36 -23.13
C ALA A 214 9.53 7.00 -22.42
N ASP A 215 9.52 6.09 -21.44
CA ASP A 215 10.72 5.48 -20.84
C ASP A 215 11.05 4.10 -21.44
N LEU A 216 10.11 3.48 -22.15
CA LEU A 216 10.25 2.11 -22.65
C LEU A 216 11.22 2.06 -23.83
N SER A 217 11.95 0.94 -23.95
CA SER A 217 12.97 0.76 -24.99
C SER A 217 12.39 0.38 -26.36
N TYR A 218 11.08 0.15 -26.45
CA TYR A 218 10.40 -0.37 -27.64
C TYR A 218 9.19 0.50 -28.04
N ASP A 219 8.91 0.55 -29.35
CA ASP A 219 7.85 1.33 -29.98
C ASP A 219 6.87 0.44 -30.80
N PHE A 220 6.77 -0.84 -30.42
CA PHE A 220 5.87 -1.81 -31.06
C PHE A 220 4.67 -2.16 -30.17
N ASP A 221 3.54 -2.51 -30.78
CA ASP A 221 2.38 -3.03 -30.06
C ASP A 221 2.64 -4.42 -29.50
N VAL A 222 2.60 -4.52 -28.17
CA VAL A 222 2.78 -5.77 -27.40
C VAL A 222 1.64 -6.75 -27.68
N SER A 223 0.43 -6.28 -27.99
CA SER A 223 -0.74 -7.12 -28.31
C SER A 223 -0.52 -7.87 -29.62
N SER A 224 -0.11 -7.15 -30.68
CA SER A 224 0.28 -7.74 -31.97
C SER A 224 1.45 -8.71 -31.83
N LEU A 225 2.42 -8.42 -30.94
CA LEU A 225 3.52 -9.35 -30.64
C LEU A 225 3.04 -10.62 -29.90
N ALA A 226 2.04 -10.50 -29.02
CA ALA A 226 1.45 -11.63 -28.31
C ALA A 226 0.63 -12.54 -29.23
N ASP A 227 -0.12 -11.98 -30.18
CA ASP A 227 -0.85 -12.77 -31.18
C ASP A 227 0.09 -13.46 -32.18
N ALA A 228 1.19 -12.81 -32.56
CA ALA A 228 2.25 -13.45 -33.36
C ALA A 228 2.94 -14.62 -32.62
N PHE A 229 3.05 -14.56 -31.29
CA PHE A 229 3.63 -15.63 -30.48
C PHE A 229 2.84 -16.93 -30.60
N ASP A 230 1.52 -16.88 -30.48
CA ASP A 230 0.69 -18.11 -30.50
C ASP A 230 0.67 -18.77 -31.88
N LEU A 231 0.66 -17.98 -32.96
CA LEU A 231 0.83 -18.47 -34.33
C LEU A 231 2.18 -19.18 -34.53
N SER A 232 3.26 -18.70 -33.91
CA SER A 232 4.57 -19.37 -33.96
C SER A 232 4.60 -20.66 -33.13
N ALA A 233 3.97 -20.68 -31.95
CA ALA A 233 3.88 -21.85 -31.09
C ALA A 233 3.04 -22.97 -31.72
N ALA A 234 1.94 -22.61 -32.40
CA ALA A 234 1.09 -23.54 -33.15
C ALA A 234 1.80 -24.18 -34.37
N ALA A 235 2.89 -23.60 -34.86
CA ALA A 235 3.71 -24.15 -35.94
C ALA A 235 4.69 -25.25 -35.47
N GLY A 236 4.80 -25.49 -34.15
CA GLY A 236 5.64 -26.56 -33.59
C GLY A 236 7.10 -26.19 -33.36
N ASP A 237 7.47 -24.91 -33.43
CA ASP A 237 8.82 -24.41 -33.12
C ASP A 237 9.03 -24.30 -31.60
N THR A 238 9.04 -25.46 -30.93
CA THR A 238 9.16 -25.59 -29.47
C THR A 238 10.44 -26.34 -29.06
N ASP A 239 11.52 -25.61 -28.75
CA ASP A 239 12.38 -25.88 -27.57
C ASP A 239 13.45 -24.77 -27.29
N ASP A 240 13.11 -23.48 -27.47
CA ASP A 240 14.02 -22.40 -27.04
C ASP A 240 13.27 -21.14 -26.58
N HIS A 241 12.70 -21.24 -25.37
CA HIS A 241 11.73 -20.26 -24.86
C HIS A 241 12.30 -19.23 -23.89
N LEU A 242 13.53 -19.40 -23.37
CA LEU A 242 14.16 -18.45 -22.43
C LEU A 242 15.66 -18.16 -22.67
N ARG A 243 16.32 -18.75 -23.69
CA ARG A 243 17.71 -18.40 -23.98
C ARG A 243 17.81 -17.00 -24.60
N VAL A 244 18.32 -16.07 -23.81
CA VAL A 244 19.03 -14.91 -24.36
C VAL A 244 20.44 -15.41 -24.69
N ASP A 245 20.63 -15.91 -25.91
CA ASP A 245 21.96 -16.27 -26.39
C ASP A 245 22.89 -15.05 -26.30
N ALA A 246 23.99 -15.21 -25.57
CA ALA A 246 24.98 -14.15 -25.33
C ALA A 246 25.98 -13.99 -26.50
N ASP A 247 25.89 -14.86 -27.51
CA ASP A 247 26.86 -14.95 -28.62
C ASP A 247 26.61 -13.94 -29.77
N ALA A 248 25.79 -12.92 -29.51
CA ALA A 248 25.86 -11.67 -30.25
C ALA A 248 26.95 -10.77 -29.62
N SER A 249 28.19 -10.92 -30.07
CA SER A 249 29.31 -10.09 -29.61
C SER A 249 29.18 -8.64 -30.11
N ASP A 250 28.42 -7.81 -29.37
CA ASP A 250 28.35 -6.36 -29.58
C ASP A 250 29.76 -5.77 -29.52
N SER A 251 30.32 -5.51 -30.71
CA SER A 251 31.58 -4.82 -30.87
C SER A 251 31.31 -3.31 -30.85
N ASP A 252 30.92 -2.83 -29.66
CA ASP A 252 30.94 -1.41 -29.31
C ASP A 252 32.39 -0.91 -29.33
N SER A 253 32.91 -0.70 -30.53
CA SER A 253 34.14 0.05 -30.75
C SER A 253 33.82 1.52 -30.54
N ASP A 254 34.08 2.02 -29.33
CA ASP A 254 34.13 3.45 -29.02
C ASP A 254 34.89 4.18 -30.15
N ALA A 255 34.17 4.96 -30.95
CA ALA A 255 34.74 5.69 -32.07
C ALA A 255 35.52 6.91 -31.56
N SER A 256 36.74 6.67 -31.06
CA SER A 256 37.70 7.72 -30.78
C SER A 256 38.12 8.37 -32.10
N ASP A 257 37.61 9.58 -32.34
CA ASP A 257 37.87 10.37 -33.54
C ASP A 257 39.38 10.63 -33.70
N SER A 258 39.96 10.22 -34.84
CA SER A 258 41.41 10.26 -35.12
C SER A 258 41.67 9.94 -36.60
N ASP A 259 41.71 10.98 -37.43
CA ASP A 259 41.97 10.87 -38.88
C ASP A 259 43.32 10.18 -39.19
N SER A 260 43.27 9.18 -40.07
CA SER A 260 44.45 8.70 -40.81
C SER A 260 44.04 7.95 -42.08
N ASP A 261 44.38 8.52 -43.23
CA ASP A 261 44.09 7.93 -44.54
C ASP A 261 44.88 6.64 -44.79
N GLY A 262 44.21 5.63 -45.38
CA GLY A 262 44.84 4.35 -45.75
C GLY A 262 43.98 3.51 -46.70
N GLU A 263 44.47 3.27 -47.93
CA GLU A 263 43.75 2.54 -48.96
C GLU A 263 43.61 1.02 -48.65
N GLY A 264 42.45 0.43 -48.98
CA GLY A 264 42.25 -1.03 -48.82
C GLY A 264 40.90 -1.61 -49.26
N GLY A 265 40.05 -0.84 -49.96
CA GLY A 265 38.62 -1.12 -50.12
C GLY A 265 38.23 -2.21 -51.15
N ARG A 266 38.51 -3.50 -50.91
CA ARG A 266 38.04 -4.59 -51.81
C ARG A 266 37.31 -5.80 -51.17
N ARG A 267 36.97 -5.76 -49.87
CA ARG A 267 36.18 -6.83 -49.20
C ARG A 267 34.78 -6.44 -48.69
N LYS A 268 34.39 -5.15 -48.67
CA LYS A 268 33.16 -4.68 -48.00
C LYS A 268 31.84 -4.84 -48.81
N ARG A 269 31.86 -5.40 -50.04
CA ARG A 269 30.71 -5.41 -50.97
C ARG A 269 29.94 -6.75 -51.05
N ARG A 270 30.03 -7.63 -50.04
CA ARG A 270 29.30 -8.92 -49.99
C ARG A 270 28.75 -9.23 -48.58
N ARG A 271 28.09 -8.24 -47.96
CA ARG A 271 27.29 -8.40 -46.72
C ARG A 271 26.00 -7.57 -46.79
N LEU A 272 26.10 -6.32 -47.29
CA LEU A 272 24.99 -5.40 -47.58
C LEU A 272 23.98 -5.88 -48.66
N SER A 273 23.90 -7.18 -48.92
CA SER A 273 22.94 -7.85 -49.81
C SER A 273 21.99 -8.72 -49.00
N ASP A 274 22.54 -9.55 -48.10
CA ASP A 274 21.77 -10.51 -47.31
C ASP A 274 20.88 -9.80 -46.27
N ASP A 275 21.38 -8.72 -45.65
CA ASP A 275 20.65 -8.00 -44.59
C ASP A 275 19.31 -7.41 -45.08
N ALA A 276 19.23 -7.00 -46.36
CA ALA A 276 18.06 -6.39 -46.97
C ALA A 276 16.99 -7.40 -47.42
N GLU A 277 17.37 -8.65 -47.73
CA GLU A 277 16.41 -9.74 -47.98
C GLU A 277 16.02 -10.45 -46.67
N ALA A 278 16.87 -10.41 -45.64
CA ALA A 278 16.61 -11.00 -44.33
C ALA A 278 15.58 -10.24 -43.48
N GLU A 279 15.32 -8.96 -43.75
CA GLU A 279 14.34 -8.13 -43.02
C GLU A 279 12.88 -8.48 -43.37
N GLY A 280 12.64 -9.24 -44.45
CA GLY A 280 11.31 -9.65 -44.91
C GLY A 280 10.75 -10.94 -44.29
N ASP A 281 11.49 -11.62 -43.41
CA ASP A 281 11.05 -12.87 -42.75
C ASP A 281 10.28 -12.56 -41.44
N PRO A 282 8.95 -12.85 -41.37
CA PRO A 282 8.16 -12.59 -40.17
C PRO A 282 8.65 -13.34 -38.93
N ALA A 283 9.23 -14.53 -39.07
CA ALA A 283 9.72 -15.33 -37.94
C ALA A 283 10.98 -14.71 -37.32
N ARG A 284 11.90 -14.20 -38.14
CA ARG A 284 13.09 -13.46 -37.68
C ARG A 284 12.72 -12.13 -37.05
N LEU A 285 11.79 -11.39 -37.66
CA LEU A 285 11.28 -10.13 -37.10
C LEU A 285 10.61 -10.39 -35.74
N PHE A 286 9.72 -11.37 -35.65
CA PHE A 286 9.12 -11.80 -34.39
C PHE A 286 10.17 -12.18 -33.34
N GLY A 287 11.17 -12.98 -33.68
CA GLY A 287 12.25 -13.36 -32.78
C GLY A 287 13.09 -12.18 -32.28
N LYS A 288 13.30 -11.15 -33.11
CA LYS A 288 13.94 -9.88 -32.72
C LYS A 288 13.09 -9.13 -31.70
N LEU A 289 11.81 -8.86 -32.01
CA LEU A 289 10.89 -8.12 -31.14
C LEU A 289 10.64 -8.84 -29.81
N ARG A 290 10.48 -10.18 -29.84
CA ARG A 290 10.37 -11.04 -28.64
C ARG A 290 11.60 -10.92 -27.74
N ARG A 291 12.81 -10.92 -28.31
CA ARG A 291 14.06 -10.76 -27.56
C ARG A 291 14.16 -9.35 -26.96
N GLU A 292 13.77 -8.33 -27.72
CA GLU A 292 13.78 -6.92 -27.32
C GLU A 292 12.84 -6.64 -26.12
N TYR A 293 11.59 -7.13 -26.20
CA TYR A 293 10.59 -7.02 -25.14
C TYR A 293 11.07 -7.56 -23.79
N TYR A 294 11.73 -8.73 -23.79
CA TYR A 294 12.26 -9.34 -22.57
C TYR A 294 13.68 -8.86 -22.19
N ARG A 295 14.48 -8.28 -23.11
CA ARG A 295 15.81 -7.68 -22.84
C ARG A 295 15.72 -6.46 -21.91
N LEU A 296 14.57 -5.78 -21.88
CA LEU A 296 14.26 -4.69 -20.95
C LEU A 296 14.37 -5.13 -19.47
N GLY A 297 14.24 -6.42 -19.15
CA GLY A 297 14.27 -6.91 -17.77
C GLY A 297 13.01 -6.52 -16.97
N THR A 298 12.96 -6.87 -15.68
CA THR A 298 11.73 -6.71 -14.90
C THR A 298 11.58 -5.32 -14.26
N PHE A 299 10.36 -4.78 -14.33
CA PHE A 299 9.96 -3.47 -13.80
C PHE A 299 8.50 -3.49 -13.33
N HIS A 300 7.97 -2.34 -12.88
CA HIS A 300 6.60 -2.19 -12.42
C HIS A 300 5.82 -1.12 -13.20
N GLY A 301 4.58 -1.46 -13.56
CA GLY A 301 3.53 -0.54 -14.03
C GLY A 301 2.62 -0.07 -12.90
N LYS A 302 1.45 0.49 -13.25
CA LYS A 302 0.47 1.11 -12.34
C LYS A 302 0.13 0.18 -11.16
N PRO A 303 0.06 0.67 -9.90
CA PRO A 303 -0.22 -0.17 -8.74
C PRO A 303 -1.55 -0.91 -8.86
N SER A 304 -1.58 -2.20 -8.49
CA SER A 304 -2.82 -3.00 -8.48
C SER A 304 -3.95 -2.37 -7.66
N GLY A 305 -3.63 -1.63 -6.58
CA GLY A 305 -4.63 -0.92 -5.78
C GLY A 305 -5.25 0.29 -6.49
N CYS A 306 -4.50 0.97 -7.37
CA CYS A 306 -5.02 2.01 -8.26
C CYS A 306 -5.91 1.39 -9.34
N LEU A 307 -5.45 0.35 -10.04
CA LEU A 307 -6.24 -0.35 -11.06
C LEU A 307 -7.60 -0.84 -10.52
N MET A 308 -7.63 -1.36 -9.28
CA MET A 308 -8.87 -1.76 -8.60
C MET A 308 -9.74 -0.58 -8.16
N TYR A 309 -9.15 0.58 -7.85
CA TYR A 309 -9.90 1.81 -7.59
C TYR A 309 -10.56 2.35 -8.86
N ASP A 310 -9.83 2.37 -9.98
CA ASP A 310 -10.30 2.87 -11.27
C ASP A 310 -11.49 2.05 -11.76
N LEU A 311 -11.40 0.72 -11.64
CA LEU A 311 -12.50 -0.22 -11.87
C LEU A 311 -13.71 0.08 -10.94
N ALA A 312 -13.48 0.31 -9.65
CA ALA A 312 -14.55 0.67 -8.72
C ALA A 312 -15.17 2.04 -9.04
N HIS A 313 -14.39 3.01 -9.52
CA HIS A 313 -14.84 4.34 -9.91
C HIS A 313 -15.69 4.31 -11.19
N ALA A 314 -15.26 3.54 -12.20
CA ALA A 314 -16.01 3.28 -13.42
C ALA A 314 -17.35 2.60 -13.12
N LEU A 315 -17.37 1.64 -12.18
CA LEU A 315 -18.57 0.96 -11.69
C LEU A 315 -19.42 1.79 -10.71
N ARG A 316 -19.02 3.04 -10.39
CA ARG A 316 -19.67 3.93 -9.41
C ARG A 316 -19.86 3.29 -8.03
N LYS A 317 -18.85 2.53 -7.60
CA LYS A 317 -18.73 1.83 -6.30
C LYS A 317 -17.47 2.24 -5.52
N ASN A 318 -16.77 3.30 -5.95
CA ASN A 318 -15.61 3.82 -5.23
C ASN A 318 -16.03 4.39 -3.86
N THR A 319 -15.18 4.17 -2.85
CA THR A 319 -15.36 4.68 -1.48
C THR A 319 -14.13 5.46 -1.04
N SER A 320 -14.23 6.19 0.06
CA SER A 320 -13.09 6.83 0.73
C SER A 320 -12.03 5.80 1.17
N GLU A 321 -12.44 4.63 1.67
CA GLU A 321 -11.52 3.53 2.02
C GLU A 321 -10.75 3.01 0.80
N LEU A 322 -11.43 2.80 -0.34
CA LEU A 322 -10.77 2.33 -1.56
C LEU A 322 -9.82 3.39 -2.12
N LEU A 323 -10.17 4.69 -2.04
CA LEU A 323 -9.27 5.78 -2.42
C LEU A 323 -8.03 5.83 -1.52
N TRP A 324 -8.19 5.62 -0.21
CA TRP A 324 -7.06 5.54 0.71
C TRP A 324 -6.14 4.36 0.40
N LEU A 325 -6.71 3.19 0.11
CA LEU A 325 -5.93 2.00 -0.26
C LEU A 325 -5.21 2.19 -1.61
N ALA A 326 -5.78 2.94 -2.56
CA ALA A 326 -5.08 3.35 -3.78
C ALA A 326 -3.87 4.24 -3.46
N CYS A 327 -4.05 5.30 -2.66
CA CYS A 327 -2.96 6.16 -2.17
C CYS A 327 -1.84 5.35 -1.49
N VAL A 328 -2.19 4.41 -0.61
CA VAL A 328 -1.22 3.53 0.06
C VAL A 328 -0.50 2.63 -0.94
N SER A 329 -1.20 2.08 -1.95
CA SER A 329 -0.58 1.21 -2.97
C SER A 329 0.38 1.94 -3.92
N LEU A 330 0.10 3.21 -4.24
CA LEU A 330 1.03 4.05 -4.99
C LEU A 330 2.25 4.44 -4.16
N THR A 331 2.03 4.78 -2.89
CA THR A 331 3.13 5.07 -1.97
C THR A 331 3.98 3.84 -1.68
N ASP A 332 3.45 2.60 -1.71
CA ASP A 332 4.26 1.37 -1.61
C ASP A 332 5.31 1.28 -2.71
N GLN A 333 4.90 1.39 -3.98
CA GLN A 333 5.83 1.30 -5.11
C GLN A 333 6.91 2.39 -5.05
N PHE A 334 6.56 3.61 -4.62
CA PHE A 334 7.50 4.72 -4.51
C PHE A 334 8.47 4.58 -3.32
N VAL A 335 7.97 4.25 -2.13
CA VAL A 335 8.78 4.02 -0.91
C VAL A 335 9.74 2.83 -1.08
N HIS A 336 9.38 1.88 -1.95
CA HIS A 336 10.20 0.72 -2.29
C HIS A 336 11.00 0.85 -3.59
N GLU A 337 11.07 2.06 -4.17
CA GLU A 337 11.89 2.41 -5.35
C GLU A 337 11.58 1.57 -6.62
N ARG A 338 10.36 1.03 -6.72
CA ARG A 338 9.84 0.27 -7.87
C ARG A 338 9.47 1.14 -9.07
N ILE A 339 9.10 2.41 -8.81
CA ILE A 339 8.71 3.40 -9.82
C ILE A 339 9.56 4.66 -9.71
N THR A 340 9.66 5.40 -10.81
CA THR A 340 10.37 6.69 -10.85
C THR A 340 9.61 7.79 -10.12
N ASN A 341 10.30 8.88 -9.81
CA ASN A 341 9.74 10.04 -9.11
C ASN A 341 8.68 10.75 -9.97
N GLU A 342 8.84 10.71 -11.29
CA GLU A 342 7.98 11.32 -12.30
C GLU A 342 6.71 10.48 -12.52
N ARG A 343 6.83 9.15 -12.60
CA ARG A 343 5.67 8.24 -12.63
C ARG A 343 4.83 8.36 -11.37
N TYR A 344 5.48 8.47 -10.21
CA TYR A 344 4.79 8.74 -8.94
C TYR A 344 4.07 10.09 -8.97
N GLN A 345 4.70 11.18 -9.43
CA GLN A 345 4.05 12.49 -9.55
C GLN A 345 2.81 12.46 -10.48
N ALA A 346 2.90 11.79 -11.63
CA ALA A 346 1.77 11.66 -12.56
C ALA A 346 0.56 10.94 -11.91
N ALA A 347 0.80 9.79 -11.27
CA ALA A 347 -0.24 9.05 -10.56
C ALA A 347 -0.75 9.77 -9.30
N VAL A 348 0.09 10.61 -8.66
CA VAL A 348 -0.35 11.50 -7.59
C VAL A 348 -1.31 12.57 -8.11
N MET A 349 -1.08 13.16 -9.28
CA MET A 349 -2.00 14.14 -9.89
C MET A 349 -3.37 13.52 -10.22
N GLU A 350 -3.40 12.28 -10.71
CA GLU A 350 -4.63 11.51 -10.92
C GLU A 350 -5.39 11.31 -9.59
N LEU A 351 -4.70 10.86 -8.53
CA LEU A 351 -5.33 10.67 -7.21
C LEU A 351 -5.73 12.01 -6.56
N GLU A 352 -5.02 13.11 -6.77
CA GLU A 352 -5.45 14.45 -6.34
C GLU A 352 -6.74 14.89 -7.05
N GLN A 353 -6.88 14.61 -8.36
CA GLN A 353 -8.13 14.84 -9.07
C GLN A 353 -9.27 13.99 -8.49
N HIS A 354 -9.01 12.73 -8.09
CA HIS A 354 -10.01 11.91 -7.40
C HIS A 354 -10.34 12.39 -5.98
N ILE A 355 -9.38 12.86 -5.19
CA ILE A 355 -9.60 13.42 -3.84
C ILE A 355 -10.47 14.68 -3.93
N ASN A 356 -10.12 15.59 -4.84
CA ASN A 356 -10.84 16.85 -5.06
C ASN A 356 -12.23 16.61 -5.68
N GLY A 357 -12.32 15.82 -6.75
CA GLY A 357 -13.56 15.54 -7.47
C GLY A 357 -14.55 14.67 -6.69
N SER A 358 -14.07 13.80 -5.78
CA SER A 358 -14.95 13.00 -4.91
C SER A 358 -15.41 13.75 -3.65
N GLY A 359 -14.88 14.95 -3.38
CA GLY A 359 -15.31 15.80 -2.25
C GLY A 359 -15.21 15.12 -0.87
N ASN A 360 -14.30 14.15 -0.71
CA ASN A 360 -14.21 13.24 0.45
C ASN A 360 -15.47 12.39 0.75
N LEU A 361 -16.43 12.31 -0.17
CA LEU A 361 -17.60 11.39 -0.21
C LEU A 361 -18.53 11.27 1.00
N ASP A 362 -18.31 12.01 2.09
CA ASP A 362 -19.22 12.13 3.23
C ASP A 362 -20.10 13.39 3.06
N LEU A 363 -20.99 13.37 2.05
CA LEU A 363 -21.96 14.46 1.77
C LEU A 363 -23.03 14.61 2.87
N SER A 364 -23.08 13.65 3.80
CA SER A 364 -23.72 13.72 5.13
C SER A 364 -23.00 14.64 6.12
N GLY A 365 -21.78 15.09 5.81
CA GLY A 365 -20.80 15.59 6.76
C GLY A 365 -20.01 16.82 6.29
N VAL A 366 -20.65 17.80 5.63
CA VAL A 366 -20.09 19.17 5.53
C VAL A 366 -19.79 19.64 6.96
N GLY A 367 -18.50 19.64 7.32
CA GLY A 367 -18.01 19.46 8.70
C GLY A 367 -18.84 20.19 9.76
N SER A 368 -19.75 19.45 10.40
CA SER A 368 -20.88 20.05 11.14
C SER A 368 -20.38 20.99 12.22
N VAL A 369 -20.58 22.29 12.01
CA VAL A 369 -20.23 23.33 12.99
C VAL A 369 -21.34 23.37 14.03
N VAL A 370 -21.29 22.40 14.95
CA VAL A 370 -22.16 22.31 16.12
C VAL A 370 -21.96 23.59 16.92
N THR A 371 -22.90 24.50 16.77
CA THR A 371 -22.94 25.74 17.55
C THR A 371 -23.56 25.39 18.89
N LEU A 372 -22.75 25.40 19.95
CA LEU A 372 -23.21 25.18 21.31
C LEU A 372 -24.23 26.24 21.73
N LYS A 373 -24.96 25.97 22.82
CA LYS A 373 -25.99 26.87 23.38
C LYS A 373 -25.45 28.24 23.86
N ASP A 374 -24.13 28.40 23.92
CA ASP A 374 -23.41 29.64 24.23
C ASP A 374 -22.90 30.40 22.98
N GLY A 375 -23.16 29.88 21.77
CA GLY A 375 -22.69 30.43 20.50
C GLY A 375 -21.34 29.87 20.02
N THR A 376 -20.66 29.02 20.80
CA THR A 376 -19.36 28.44 20.44
C THR A 376 -19.48 27.47 19.27
N LYS A 377 -18.83 27.81 18.16
CA LYS A 377 -18.84 27.04 16.91
C LYS A 377 -17.80 25.91 16.93
N ILE A 378 -18.20 24.73 17.41
CA ILE A 378 -17.33 23.54 17.42
C ILE A 378 -17.50 22.78 16.10
N ARG A 379 -16.40 22.58 15.36
CA ARG A 379 -16.39 21.64 14.23
C ARG A 379 -16.45 20.21 14.77
N ALA A 380 -17.49 19.47 14.40
CA ALA A 380 -17.59 18.04 14.65
C ALA A 380 -16.41 17.29 14.02
N PRO A 381 -15.89 16.23 14.67
CA PRO A 381 -14.73 15.50 14.16
C PRO A 381 -15.07 14.84 12.82
N GLU A 382 -14.18 15.02 11.84
CA GLU A 382 -14.31 14.37 10.54
C GLU A 382 -14.10 12.85 10.73
N THR A 383 -15.06 12.06 10.24
CA THR A 383 -15.12 10.60 10.31
C THR A 383 -13.83 9.96 9.80
N SER A 384 -13.43 10.34 8.59
CA SER A 384 -12.11 10.09 8.01
C SER A 384 -11.95 10.96 6.77
N ARG A 385 -10.95 11.87 6.76
CA ARG A 385 -10.66 12.70 5.58
C ARG A 385 -9.30 12.35 4.99
N ILE A 386 -9.24 12.23 3.67
CA ILE A 386 -7.99 12.18 2.91
C ILE A 386 -7.61 13.61 2.52
N ALA A 387 -6.33 13.92 2.70
CA ALA A 387 -5.68 15.12 2.20
C ALA A 387 -4.36 14.74 1.51
N TYR A 388 -3.83 15.65 0.71
CA TYR A 388 -2.46 15.61 0.22
C TYR A 388 -1.67 16.73 0.92
N GLU A 389 -0.47 16.42 1.41
CA GLU A 389 0.44 17.36 2.09
C GLU A 389 1.88 17.02 1.64
N ASP A 390 2.73 18.03 1.45
CA ASP A 390 4.12 17.80 1.03
C ASP A 390 4.94 17.30 2.24
N GLU A 391 5.44 16.08 2.17
CA GLU A 391 6.06 15.36 3.29
C GLU A 391 7.58 15.25 3.09
N PRO A 392 8.41 15.39 4.14
CA PRO A 392 9.86 15.24 3.97
C PRO A 392 10.22 13.77 3.69
N ARG A 393 11.33 13.52 2.98
CA ARG A 393 11.94 12.20 2.75
C ARG A 393 12.61 11.64 4.02
N LEU A 394 11.84 11.62 5.09
CA LEU A 394 12.16 11.16 6.44
C LEU A 394 11.16 10.06 6.81
N MET A 395 11.63 8.81 6.80
CA MET A 395 10.84 7.64 7.18
C MET A 395 10.20 7.86 8.56
N LEU A 396 8.92 7.51 8.75
CA LEU A 396 8.26 7.40 10.07
C LEU A 396 8.47 8.60 11.03
N LEU A 397 8.61 9.83 10.52
CA LEU A 397 9.00 11.02 11.31
C LEU A 397 8.19 11.21 12.59
N ARG A 398 6.92 10.78 12.59
CA ARG A 398 5.98 10.90 13.72
C ARG A 398 6.23 9.91 14.88
N GLU A 399 7.02 8.86 14.69
CA GLU A 399 7.21 7.77 15.67
C GLU A 399 8.61 7.78 16.36
N TRP A 400 9.55 8.60 15.89
CA TRP A 400 10.92 8.75 16.44
C TRP A 400 11.32 10.22 16.65
N SER A 401 12.58 10.49 16.99
CA SER A 401 13.11 11.87 17.10
C SER A 401 13.51 12.41 15.72
N LEU A 402 13.51 13.74 15.55
CA LEU A 402 14.01 14.33 14.28
C LEU A 402 15.47 13.95 14.04
N PHE A 403 16.28 13.91 15.11
CA PHE A 403 17.69 13.58 15.04
C PHE A 403 17.92 12.13 14.56
N ASP A 404 17.24 11.15 15.15
CA ASP A 404 17.26 9.75 14.68
C ASP A 404 16.76 9.65 13.23
N SER A 405 15.73 10.44 12.89
CA SER A 405 15.11 10.41 11.57
C SER A 405 16.07 10.85 10.46
N MET A 406 16.77 11.96 10.66
CA MET A 406 17.82 12.43 9.76
C MET A 406 19.08 11.54 9.80
N LEU A 407 19.35 10.85 10.92
CA LEU A 407 20.49 9.95 11.03
C LEU A 407 20.34 8.70 10.16
N CYS A 408 19.13 8.11 10.14
CA CYS A 408 18.87 6.78 9.58
C CYS A 408 18.11 6.78 8.23
N SER A 409 17.46 7.88 7.83
CA SER A 409 16.76 7.94 6.54
C SER A 409 17.76 7.93 5.38
N SER A 410 17.64 6.96 4.46
CA SER A 410 18.66 6.65 3.44
C SER A 410 19.15 7.85 2.62
N TYR A 411 18.24 8.76 2.24
CA TYR A 411 18.57 9.98 1.48
C TYR A 411 19.50 10.93 2.24
N VAL A 412 19.22 11.19 3.52
CA VAL A 412 20.05 12.05 4.39
C VAL A 412 21.34 11.34 4.78
N ALA A 413 21.24 10.06 5.13
CA ALA A 413 22.37 9.25 5.57
C ALA A 413 23.47 9.16 4.51
N THR A 414 23.10 9.01 3.24
CA THR A 414 24.04 8.90 2.10
C THR A 414 24.66 10.23 1.71
N LYS A 415 23.88 11.32 1.63
CA LYS A 415 24.38 12.68 1.35
C LYS A 415 25.32 13.20 2.45
N LEU A 416 24.89 13.13 3.71
CA LEU A 416 25.69 13.63 4.84
C LEU A 416 26.77 12.62 5.30
N LYS A 417 26.67 11.35 4.88
CA LYS A 417 27.60 10.24 5.22
C LYS A 417 27.60 9.99 6.73
N THR A 418 26.40 9.85 7.31
CA THR A 418 26.14 9.82 8.76
C THR A 418 26.75 8.64 9.49
N TRP A 419 27.13 7.58 8.77
CA TRP A 419 27.95 6.46 9.25
C TRP A 419 29.39 6.83 9.65
N SER A 420 29.76 8.11 9.54
CA SER A 420 31.07 8.64 9.93
C SER A 420 30.93 9.76 10.96
N ASP A 421 31.89 9.88 11.88
CA ASP A 421 31.90 10.98 12.87
C ASP A 421 31.87 12.36 12.22
N ASN A 422 32.46 12.51 11.03
CA ASN A 422 32.40 13.75 10.28
C ASN A 422 30.99 14.04 9.75
N GLY A 423 30.29 13.04 9.21
CA GLY A 423 28.89 13.17 8.82
C GLY A 423 27.95 13.43 10.00
N LEU A 424 28.19 12.78 11.14
CA LEU A 424 27.48 13.02 12.39
C LEU A 424 27.70 14.45 12.93
N LYS A 425 28.93 14.96 12.85
CA LYS A 425 29.26 16.36 13.16
C LYS A 425 28.58 17.33 12.20
N LYS A 426 28.56 17.03 10.88
CA LYS A 426 27.82 17.82 9.87
C LYS A 426 26.32 17.88 10.16
N LEU A 427 25.67 16.76 10.49
CA LEU A 427 24.25 16.74 10.85
C LEU A 427 23.95 17.58 12.10
N LYS A 428 24.80 17.49 13.14
CA LYS A 428 24.66 18.33 14.34
C LYS A 428 24.87 19.82 14.04
N LEU A 429 25.83 20.16 13.18
CA LEU A 429 26.08 21.54 12.74
C LEU A 429 24.95 22.10 11.87
N LEU A 430 24.35 21.27 11.01
CA LEU A 430 23.19 21.62 10.18
C LEU A 430 21.98 22.03 11.04
N LEU A 431 21.62 21.21 12.01
CA LEU A 431 20.54 21.52 12.98
C LEU A 431 20.86 22.79 13.78
N ALA A 432 22.12 22.99 14.17
CA ALA A 432 22.54 24.22 14.85
C ALA A 432 22.45 25.48 13.96
N ARG A 433 22.77 25.38 12.65
CA ARG A 433 22.61 26.49 11.68
C ARG A 433 21.14 26.87 11.45
N MET A 434 20.23 25.91 11.52
CA MET A 434 18.77 26.12 11.51
C MET A 434 18.24 26.71 12.84
N GLY A 435 19.09 26.86 13.86
CA GLY A 435 18.69 27.32 15.19
C GLY A 435 17.89 26.29 15.99
N PHE A 436 17.95 25.00 15.62
CA PHE A 436 17.16 23.95 16.26
C PHE A 436 17.94 23.35 17.46
N PRO A 437 17.43 23.45 18.71
CA PRO A 437 18.15 22.91 19.86
C PRO A 437 18.31 21.39 19.75
N LEU A 438 19.52 20.87 19.90
CA LEU A 438 19.80 19.43 19.77
C LEU A 438 18.95 18.60 20.76
N ALA A 439 18.80 19.08 21.99
CA ALA A 439 17.96 18.44 23.01
C ALA A 439 16.45 18.44 22.68
N ASP A 440 15.98 19.30 21.77
CA ASP A 440 14.62 19.23 21.22
C ASP A 440 14.55 18.28 20.03
N CYS A 441 15.56 18.29 19.16
CA CYS A 441 15.65 17.38 18.01
C CYS A 441 15.75 15.91 18.42
N GLN A 442 16.28 15.63 19.61
CA GLN A 442 16.41 14.29 20.21
C GLN A 442 15.17 13.82 21.00
N LYS A 443 14.19 14.71 21.26
CA LYS A 443 12.87 14.28 21.76
C LYS A 443 12.10 13.61 20.63
N ASN A 444 11.24 12.64 20.97
CA ASN A 444 10.28 12.11 19.99
C ASN A 444 9.48 13.28 19.38
N PHE A 445 9.32 13.25 18.06
CA PHE A 445 8.73 14.32 17.26
C PHE A 445 7.35 14.75 17.79
N GLN A 446 6.55 13.86 18.37
CA GLN A 446 5.25 14.22 18.96
C GLN A 446 5.40 15.29 20.07
N TYR A 447 6.41 15.15 20.93
CA TYR A 447 6.68 16.02 22.08
C TYR A 447 7.69 17.16 21.80
N MET A 448 8.35 17.13 20.65
CA MET A 448 9.24 18.20 20.17
C MET A 448 8.50 19.56 20.06
N SER A 449 9.20 20.68 20.29
CA SER A 449 8.57 22.00 20.43
C SER A 449 7.84 22.49 19.17
N MET A 450 6.72 23.19 19.40
CA MET A 450 5.86 23.72 18.33
C MET A 450 6.47 24.95 17.62
N GLU A 451 7.58 25.51 18.12
CA GLU A 451 8.34 26.53 17.38
C GLU A 451 9.18 25.89 16.28
N VAL A 452 10.03 24.90 16.62
CA VAL A 452 10.87 24.23 15.62
C VAL A 452 10.01 23.53 14.56
N LYS A 453 8.90 22.89 14.95
CA LYS A 453 7.92 22.31 14.00
C LYS A 453 7.34 23.30 12.99
N ARG A 454 7.17 24.58 13.36
CA ARG A 454 6.67 25.62 12.44
C ARG A 454 7.78 26.10 11.49
N LYS A 455 8.99 26.31 12.02
CA LYS A 455 10.17 26.73 11.23
C LYS A 455 10.75 25.61 10.35
N MET A 456 10.35 24.35 10.57
CA MET A 456 11.00 23.17 9.99
C MET A 456 11.04 23.18 8.46
N ARG A 457 9.96 23.57 7.78
CA ARG A 457 9.94 23.66 6.31
C ARG A 457 10.88 24.75 5.82
N ASP A 458 10.64 25.98 6.27
CA ASP A 458 11.33 27.17 5.77
C ASP A 458 12.87 27.08 5.94
N GLU A 459 13.35 26.56 7.08
CA GLU A 459 14.79 26.37 7.31
C GLU A 459 15.34 25.11 6.60
N PHE A 460 14.52 24.10 6.31
CA PHE A 460 14.93 22.95 5.48
C PHE A 460 15.09 23.35 4.02
N ASP A 461 14.09 24.00 3.43
CA ASP A 461 14.11 24.46 2.04
C ASP A 461 15.24 25.49 1.82
N ARG A 462 15.62 26.24 2.87
CA ARG A 462 16.77 27.15 2.87
C ARG A 462 18.14 26.45 2.96
N PHE A 463 18.35 25.57 3.95
CA PHE A 463 19.70 25.08 4.27
C PHE A 463 20.03 23.70 3.67
N LEU A 464 19.05 22.84 3.39
CA LEU A 464 19.32 21.49 2.85
C LEU A 464 19.92 21.48 1.43
N PRO A 465 19.57 22.39 0.51
CA PRO A 465 20.21 22.48 -0.80
C PRO A 465 21.73 22.65 -0.75
N GLU A 466 22.27 23.38 0.24
CA GLU A 466 23.73 23.56 0.44
C GLU A 466 24.47 22.22 0.64
N TYR A 467 23.77 21.17 1.10
CA TYR A 467 24.30 19.85 1.40
C TYR A 467 23.92 18.80 0.33
N GLY A 468 23.36 19.24 -0.80
CA GLY A 468 22.92 18.36 -1.89
C GLY A 468 21.63 17.58 -1.58
N LEU A 469 20.83 18.06 -0.62
CA LEU A 469 19.52 17.53 -0.24
C LEU A 469 18.41 18.41 -0.85
N THR A 470 18.40 18.52 -2.19
CA THR A 470 17.56 19.45 -2.95
C THR A 470 16.10 19.01 -3.05
N GLU A 471 15.83 17.72 -3.14
CA GLU A 471 14.48 17.15 -3.32
C GLU A 471 13.93 16.63 -1.98
N PHE A 472 14.11 17.39 -0.91
CA PHE A 472 13.86 16.90 0.43
C PHE A 472 12.37 16.66 0.73
N TYR A 473 11.47 17.39 0.10
CA TYR A 473 10.02 17.17 0.16
C TYR A 473 9.52 16.42 -1.07
N TYR A 474 8.49 15.60 -0.89
CA TYR A 474 7.73 14.96 -1.96
C TYR A 474 6.23 15.05 -1.66
N ARG A 475 5.39 14.97 -2.69
CA ARG A 475 3.94 15.02 -2.53
C ARG A 475 3.45 13.71 -1.91
N SER A 476 2.76 13.78 -0.78
CA SER A 476 2.33 12.59 -0.02
C SER A 476 0.85 12.66 0.34
N PHE A 477 0.27 11.52 0.72
CA PHE A 477 -1.12 11.40 1.15
C PHE A 477 -1.21 11.24 2.66
N LEU A 478 -2.15 11.96 3.25
CA LEU A 478 -2.38 11.98 4.69
C LEU A 478 -3.84 11.67 5.01
N ARG A 479 -4.05 10.68 5.88
CA ARG A 479 -5.36 10.37 6.44
C ARG A 479 -5.53 11.05 7.80
N VAL A 480 -6.56 11.86 7.90
CA VAL A 480 -6.98 12.54 9.13
C VAL A 480 -8.18 11.80 9.72
N HIS A 481 -8.13 11.47 11.01
CA HIS A 481 -9.21 10.78 11.71
C HIS A 481 -9.48 11.40 13.08
N GLY A 482 -10.75 11.71 13.34
CA GLY A 482 -11.17 12.40 14.56
C GLY A 482 -10.58 13.81 14.64
N TYR A 483 -10.24 14.25 15.85
CA TYR A 483 -9.74 15.61 16.09
C TYR A 483 -8.24 15.82 15.82
N ARG A 484 -7.43 14.75 15.88
CA ARG A 484 -5.95 14.86 15.92
C ARG A 484 -5.17 13.68 15.31
N SER A 485 -5.79 12.54 15.02
CA SER A 485 -5.04 11.42 14.44
C SER A 485 -4.70 11.76 12.99
N LYS A 486 -3.41 11.68 12.65
CA LYS A 486 -2.83 11.97 11.33
C LYS A 486 -1.87 10.83 11.00
N VAL A 487 -2.12 10.08 9.94
CA VAL A 487 -1.27 8.95 9.49
C VAL A 487 -0.94 9.16 8.01
N SER A 488 0.35 9.14 7.67
CA SER A 488 0.79 9.20 6.26
C SER A 488 0.63 7.86 5.56
N ALA A 489 0.40 7.87 4.26
CA ALA A 489 0.45 6.67 3.44
C ALA A 489 1.82 5.98 3.55
N ALA A 490 2.92 6.73 3.63
CA ALA A 490 4.26 6.19 3.82
C ALA A 490 4.42 5.55 5.22
N ASP A 491 3.87 6.17 6.26
CA ASP A 491 3.86 5.60 7.62
C ASP A 491 3.11 4.26 7.64
N VAL A 492 1.97 4.16 6.93
CA VAL A 492 1.23 2.91 6.75
C VAL A 492 2.07 1.87 6.01
N VAL A 493 2.66 2.22 4.86
CA VAL A 493 3.51 1.32 4.07
C VAL A 493 4.61 0.71 4.93
N TYR A 494 5.43 1.54 5.59
CA TYR A 494 6.52 1.04 6.43
C TYR A 494 6.02 0.12 7.55
N GLY A 495 4.92 0.49 8.23
CA GLY A 495 4.36 -0.31 9.31
C GLY A 495 3.78 -1.65 8.85
N VAL A 496 3.03 -1.67 7.74
CA VAL A 496 2.41 -2.89 7.18
C VAL A 496 3.47 -3.81 6.57
N THR A 497 4.47 -3.28 5.86
CA THR A 497 5.58 -4.09 5.35
C THR A 497 6.36 -4.74 6.48
N ALA A 498 6.70 -3.99 7.53
CA ALA A 498 7.42 -4.57 8.67
C ALA A 498 6.57 -5.58 9.47
N LEU A 499 5.23 -5.49 9.45
CA LEU A 499 4.38 -6.58 9.93
C LEU A 499 4.49 -7.82 9.04
N LEU A 500 4.40 -7.70 7.71
CA LEU A 500 4.55 -8.84 6.81
C LEU A 500 5.92 -9.54 6.97
N GLU A 501 6.97 -8.77 7.20
CA GLU A 501 8.34 -9.27 7.43
C GLU A 501 8.59 -9.78 8.88
N SER A 502 7.74 -9.44 9.86
CA SER A 502 7.94 -9.83 11.27
C SER A 502 7.44 -11.25 11.58
N LEU A 503 7.90 -12.24 10.82
CA LEU A 503 7.77 -13.66 11.16
C LEU A 503 8.57 -13.93 12.44
N ASN A 504 7.86 -14.10 13.57
CA ASN A 504 8.38 -14.10 14.94
C ASN A 504 9.71 -14.85 15.12
N ALA A 505 10.69 -14.19 15.75
CA ALA A 505 12.00 -14.76 16.07
C ALA A 505 12.27 -14.87 17.59
N GLU A 506 11.26 -14.58 18.43
CA GLU A 506 11.40 -14.30 19.87
C GLU A 506 10.36 -15.06 20.71
N SER A 507 10.03 -16.31 20.34
CA SER A 507 9.05 -17.13 21.07
C SER A 507 9.23 -18.64 20.85
N GLU A 508 10.12 -19.30 21.60
CA GLU A 508 10.31 -20.75 21.52
C GLU A 508 9.07 -21.56 21.95
N ASP A 509 8.25 -21.03 22.87
CA ASP A 509 7.04 -21.68 23.40
C ASP A 509 5.77 -21.50 22.54
N SER A 510 5.83 -20.78 21.42
CA SER A 510 4.66 -20.52 20.57
C SER A 510 4.72 -21.29 19.27
N LYS A 511 3.67 -22.08 18.97
CA LYS A 511 3.45 -22.70 17.66
C LYS A 511 3.64 -21.64 16.58
N GLY A 512 4.63 -21.83 15.71
CA GLY A 512 5.13 -20.79 14.82
C GLY A 512 4.01 -20.08 14.05
N SER A 513 3.89 -18.77 14.26
CA SER A 513 2.87 -17.95 13.61
C SER A 513 3.09 -18.02 12.10
N SER A 514 2.11 -18.60 11.39
CA SER A 514 2.25 -18.89 9.97
C SER A 514 2.29 -17.59 9.16
N ALA A 515 2.96 -17.60 8.00
CA ALA A 515 2.95 -16.44 7.10
C ALA A 515 1.53 -15.99 6.69
N ALA A 516 0.57 -16.91 6.67
CA ALA A 516 -0.85 -16.59 6.47
C ALA A 516 -1.49 -15.85 7.65
N GLU A 517 -1.14 -16.18 8.89
CA GLU A 517 -1.57 -15.42 10.08
C GLU A 517 -0.95 -14.02 10.08
N GLN A 518 0.34 -13.92 9.77
CA GLN A 518 1.05 -12.64 9.69
C GLN A 518 0.50 -11.73 8.57
N PHE A 519 0.07 -12.31 7.45
CA PHE A 519 -0.69 -11.61 6.41
C PHE A 519 -2.00 -11.02 6.96
N TRP A 520 -2.80 -11.79 7.71
CA TRP A 520 -4.04 -11.28 8.30
C TRP A 520 -3.79 -10.20 9.37
N ILE A 521 -2.73 -10.33 10.15
CA ILE A 521 -2.28 -9.29 11.09
C ILE A 521 -1.96 -7.99 10.35
N ALA A 522 -1.15 -8.05 9.28
CA ALA A 522 -0.78 -6.90 8.47
C ALA A 522 -2.00 -6.28 7.73
N TYR A 523 -2.87 -7.12 7.16
CA TYR A 523 -4.13 -6.69 6.54
C TYR A 523 -5.04 -5.97 7.55
N SER A 524 -5.15 -6.51 8.78
CA SER A 524 -5.96 -5.88 9.83
C SER A 524 -5.43 -4.48 10.21
N ALA A 525 -4.12 -4.24 10.11
CA ALA A 525 -3.47 -2.97 10.44
C ALA A 525 -3.71 -1.85 9.41
N LEU A 526 -4.25 -2.17 8.22
CA LEU A 526 -4.75 -1.16 7.26
C LEU A 526 -6.02 -0.46 7.76
N SER A 527 -6.78 -1.07 8.67
CA SER A 527 -7.96 -0.48 9.28
C SER A 527 -7.60 0.52 10.38
N LEU A 528 -8.24 1.70 10.37
CA LEU A 528 -8.15 2.68 11.45
C LEU A 528 -8.67 2.18 12.81
N THR A 529 -9.37 1.05 12.85
CA THR A 529 -9.73 0.40 14.13
C THR A 529 -8.51 -0.18 14.86
N ASN A 530 -7.43 -0.49 14.15
CA ASN A 530 -6.34 -1.34 14.61
C ASN A 530 -4.98 -0.61 14.64
N VAL A 531 -5.00 0.72 14.83
CA VAL A 531 -3.81 1.60 14.78
C VAL A 531 -2.70 1.18 15.75
N ASP A 532 -3.02 0.53 16.87
CA ASP A 532 -1.99 0.03 17.79
C ASP A 532 -1.21 -1.17 17.22
N GLN A 533 -1.83 -1.99 16.36
CA GLN A 533 -1.12 -3.04 15.62
C GLN A 533 -0.23 -2.43 14.54
N LEU A 534 -0.73 -1.40 13.82
CA LEU A 534 0.10 -0.63 12.89
C LEU A 534 1.31 0.00 13.61
N ARG A 535 1.14 0.54 14.82
CA ARG A 535 2.24 1.14 15.60
C ARG A 535 3.28 0.10 16.08
N LYS A 536 2.90 -1.17 16.29
CA LYS A 536 3.89 -2.25 16.47
C LYS A 536 4.73 -2.41 15.20
N GLY A 537 4.08 -2.49 14.04
CA GLY A 537 4.73 -2.53 12.73
C GLY A 537 5.70 -1.37 12.50
N MET A 538 5.27 -0.14 12.78
CA MET A 538 6.13 1.06 12.64
C MET A 538 7.37 1.00 13.55
N LYS A 539 7.27 0.42 14.76
CA LYS A 539 8.45 0.17 15.62
C LYS A 539 9.39 -0.87 15.02
N SER A 540 8.87 -2.00 14.54
CA SER A 540 9.65 -3.02 13.84
C SER A 540 10.36 -2.46 12.60
N ALA A 541 9.70 -1.57 11.85
CA ALA A 541 10.28 -0.87 10.71
C ALA A 541 11.46 0.03 11.10
N ILE A 542 11.37 0.76 12.23
CA ILE A 542 12.48 1.56 12.78
C ILE A 542 13.67 0.68 13.18
N GLU A 543 13.41 -0.52 13.73
CA GLU A 543 14.47 -1.48 14.05
C GLU A 543 15.16 -2.04 12.81
N ILE A 544 14.39 -2.40 11.77
CA ILE A 544 14.93 -2.84 10.48
C ILE A 544 15.78 -1.72 9.85
N GLN A 545 15.31 -0.47 9.82
CA GLN A 545 16.09 0.65 9.29
C GLN A 545 17.37 0.93 10.11
N ARG A 546 17.34 0.72 11.43
CA ARG A 546 18.53 0.79 12.30
C ARG A 546 19.51 -0.37 12.05
N ALA A 547 19.04 -1.56 11.67
CA ALA A 547 19.88 -2.67 11.24
C ALA A 547 20.52 -2.38 9.86
N ILE A 548 19.73 -1.86 8.90
CA ILE A 548 20.21 -1.41 7.59
C ILE A 548 21.34 -0.39 7.74
N LEU A 549 21.16 0.64 8.58
CA LEU A 549 22.20 1.65 8.78
C LEU A 549 23.46 1.05 9.44
N ARG A 550 23.33 0.18 10.45
CA ARG A 550 24.49 -0.41 11.15
C ARG A 550 25.29 -1.35 10.25
N GLN A 551 24.64 -2.30 9.61
CA GLN A 551 25.30 -3.20 8.65
C GLN A 551 25.84 -2.44 7.45
N GLY A 552 25.12 -1.42 6.97
CA GLY A 552 25.56 -0.57 5.88
C GLY A 552 26.83 0.20 6.27
N SER A 553 26.85 0.80 7.45
CA SER A 553 28.03 1.49 8.01
C SER A 553 29.25 0.56 8.08
N SER A 554 29.06 -0.67 8.59
CA SER A 554 30.08 -1.71 8.65
C SER A 554 30.60 -2.05 7.26
N ALA A 555 29.69 -2.34 6.32
CA ALA A 555 30.02 -2.71 4.93
C ALA A 555 30.75 -1.60 4.15
N ILE A 556 30.40 -0.33 4.39
CA ILE A 556 31.01 0.83 3.73
C ILE A 556 32.41 1.11 4.30
N THR A 557 32.63 0.90 5.60
CA THR A 557 33.89 1.26 6.28
C THR A 557 34.91 0.13 6.30
N LYS A 558 34.47 -1.13 6.44
CA LYS A 558 35.33 -2.32 6.47
C LYS A 558 35.86 -2.65 5.07
N THR A 559 37.18 -2.58 4.90
CA THR A 559 37.86 -2.93 3.65
C THR A 559 37.57 -4.39 3.26
N GLY A 560 37.36 -4.64 1.96
CA GLY A 560 37.10 -5.98 1.41
C GLY A 560 35.71 -6.57 1.67
N PHE A 561 34.83 -5.93 2.45
CA PHE A 561 33.48 -6.43 2.72
C PHE A 561 32.58 -6.37 1.47
N ILE A 562 32.64 -5.25 0.74
CA ILE A 562 31.99 -5.11 -0.58
C ILE A 562 32.95 -5.60 -1.66
N ARG A 563 32.62 -6.74 -2.29
CA ARG A 563 33.43 -7.36 -3.35
C ARG A 563 32.98 -6.80 -4.71
N SER A 564 33.93 -6.31 -5.52
CA SER A 564 33.62 -5.72 -6.83
C SER A 564 34.13 -6.59 -7.97
N ALA A 565 33.23 -7.17 -8.74
CA ALA A 565 33.55 -7.92 -9.96
C ALA A 565 33.67 -6.98 -11.19
N LYS A 566 33.87 -7.55 -12.38
CA LYS A 566 33.86 -6.79 -13.65
C LYS A 566 32.48 -6.18 -13.92
N LYS A 567 31.42 -6.97 -13.86
CA LYS A 567 30.05 -6.54 -14.21
C LYS A 567 29.26 -5.98 -13.01
N PHE A 568 29.18 -6.73 -11.90
CA PHE A 568 28.44 -6.37 -10.67
C PHE A 568 29.33 -6.18 -9.42
N ARG A 569 28.71 -5.82 -8.29
CA ARG A 569 29.27 -5.91 -6.92
C ARG A 569 28.47 -6.90 -6.10
N TRP A 570 29.08 -7.54 -5.11
CA TRP A 570 28.35 -8.37 -4.15
C TRP A 570 28.82 -8.23 -2.70
N VAL A 571 27.91 -8.55 -1.78
CA VAL A 571 28.08 -8.49 -0.32
C VAL A 571 27.50 -9.75 0.30
N LYS A 572 28.15 -10.32 1.31
CA LYS A 572 27.56 -11.32 2.19
C LYS A 572 27.27 -10.69 3.56
N LEU A 573 26.12 -11.00 4.15
CA LEU A 573 25.85 -10.70 5.56
C LEU A 573 26.34 -11.87 6.44
N ASP A 574 27.19 -11.54 7.41
CA ASP A 574 27.82 -12.49 8.34
C ASP A 574 27.60 -12.09 9.83
N ASP A 575 26.90 -10.98 10.11
CA ASP A 575 26.64 -10.48 11.47
C ASP A 575 25.32 -11.06 12.01
N PRO A 576 25.33 -11.97 13.00
CA PRO A 576 24.13 -12.67 13.44
C PRO A 576 23.05 -11.77 14.06
N VAL A 577 23.43 -10.63 14.66
CA VAL A 577 22.51 -9.78 15.43
C VAL A 577 21.54 -9.04 14.51
N ASP A 578 22.03 -8.53 13.39
CA ASP A 578 21.20 -7.82 12.40
C ASP A 578 20.73 -8.73 11.28
N THR A 579 21.44 -9.82 10.97
CA THR A 579 21.03 -10.79 9.94
C THR A 579 19.64 -11.35 10.18
N GLY A 580 19.25 -11.63 11.43
CA GLY A 580 17.88 -12.08 11.75
C GLY A 580 16.76 -11.10 11.35
N LYS A 581 17.07 -9.79 11.24
CA LYS A 581 16.15 -8.72 10.84
C LYS A 581 16.30 -8.31 9.37
N LEU A 582 17.45 -8.60 8.75
CA LEU A 582 17.72 -8.36 7.32
C LEU A 582 17.50 -9.60 6.44
N CYS A 583 17.33 -10.78 7.03
CA CYS A 583 16.92 -12.02 6.35
C CYS A 583 15.42 -12.02 6.03
N GLN A 584 14.95 -10.96 5.36
CA GLN A 584 13.63 -10.84 4.75
C GLN A 584 13.82 -10.10 3.40
N PRO A 585 13.14 -10.49 2.31
CA PRO A 585 13.52 -10.03 0.98
C PRO A 585 13.40 -8.51 0.76
N GLN A 586 12.41 -7.86 1.36
CA GLN A 586 12.21 -6.42 1.19
C GLN A 586 13.18 -5.61 2.06
N ALA A 587 13.48 -6.05 3.28
CA ALA A 587 14.53 -5.52 4.13
C ALA A 587 15.93 -5.64 3.47
N LEU A 588 16.23 -6.79 2.86
CA LEU A 588 17.49 -7.00 2.13
C LEU A 588 17.58 -6.16 0.85
N THR A 589 16.47 -5.99 0.13
CA THR A 589 16.37 -5.09 -1.03
C THR A 589 16.65 -3.63 -0.63
N LYS A 590 16.04 -3.15 0.46
CA LYS A 590 16.30 -1.80 1.04
C LYS A 590 17.76 -1.62 1.46
N PHE A 591 18.37 -2.64 2.08
CA PHE A 591 19.79 -2.65 2.43
C PHE A 591 20.69 -2.47 1.19
N CYS A 592 20.35 -3.15 0.09
CA CYS A 592 21.12 -3.04 -1.15
C CYS A 592 21.01 -1.63 -1.75
N PHE A 593 19.81 -1.06 -1.87
CA PHE A 593 19.65 0.32 -2.39
C PHE A 593 20.41 1.35 -1.53
N PHE A 594 20.38 1.22 -0.20
CA PHE A 594 21.19 2.06 0.70
C PHE A 594 22.69 1.97 0.38
N LEU A 595 23.23 0.76 0.18
CA LEU A 595 24.63 0.58 -0.20
C LEU A 595 24.95 1.16 -1.58
N MET A 596 24.05 1.04 -2.56
CA MET A 596 24.27 1.61 -3.89
C MET A 596 24.38 3.14 -3.85
N ASP A 597 23.45 3.82 -3.18
CA ASP A 597 23.51 5.27 -3.01
C ASP A 597 24.74 5.69 -2.18
N ALA A 598 25.09 4.96 -1.12
CA ALA A 598 26.28 5.25 -0.32
C ALA A 598 27.58 5.14 -1.13
N LEU A 599 27.68 4.16 -2.04
CA LEU A 599 28.81 4.00 -2.95
C LEU A 599 28.84 5.10 -4.03
N LYS A 600 27.67 5.46 -4.58
CA LYS A 600 27.50 6.55 -5.54
C LYS A 600 27.95 7.90 -4.96
N GLU A 601 27.52 8.22 -3.74
CA GLU A 601 27.94 9.44 -3.02
C GLU A 601 29.43 9.40 -2.59
N ARG A 602 30.09 8.24 -2.62
CA ARG A 602 31.56 8.10 -2.51
C ARG A 602 32.30 8.22 -3.86
N GLY A 603 31.60 8.50 -4.96
CA GLY A 603 32.19 8.64 -6.30
C GLY A 603 32.46 7.30 -7.00
N ALA A 604 31.95 6.19 -6.48
CA ALA A 604 32.10 4.89 -7.15
C ALA A 604 31.17 4.80 -8.38
N ARG A 605 31.67 4.28 -9.50
CA ARG A 605 30.84 4.00 -10.70
C ARG A 605 29.62 3.16 -10.31
N MET A 606 28.45 3.48 -10.86
CA MET A 606 27.27 2.61 -10.70
C MET A 606 27.56 1.24 -11.31
N LYS A 607 27.18 0.18 -10.58
CA LYS A 607 27.17 -1.22 -11.00
C LYS A 607 26.00 -1.89 -10.26
N PRO A 608 25.34 -2.91 -10.83
CA PRO A 608 24.38 -3.75 -10.10
C PRO A 608 25.00 -4.31 -8.81
N LEU A 609 24.18 -4.48 -7.78
CA LEU A 609 24.59 -4.98 -6.46
C LEU A 609 23.79 -6.22 -6.09
N ILE A 610 24.49 -7.27 -5.66
CA ILE A 610 23.91 -8.49 -5.10
C ILE A 610 24.19 -8.52 -3.59
N CYS A 611 23.22 -8.94 -2.79
CA CYS A 611 23.49 -9.35 -1.41
C CYS A 611 23.02 -10.78 -1.14
N ALA A 612 23.86 -11.54 -0.44
CA ALA A 612 23.59 -12.88 0.04
C ALA A 612 23.47 -12.88 1.57
N CYS A 613 22.43 -13.50 2.10
CA CYS A 613 22.05 -13.53 3.50
C CYS A 613 21.69 -14.97 3.89
N LEU A 614 22.24 -15.51 4.97
CA LEU A 614 21.88 -16.86 5.43
C LEU A 614 20.39 -16.89 5.79
N ALA A 615 19.66 -17.90 5.32
CA ALA A 615 18.21 -17.99 5.53
C ALA A 615 17.85 -18.30 6.99
N LYS A 616 16.55 -18.21 7.31
CA LYS A 616 16.00 -18.78 8.57
C LYS A 616 16.01 -20.31 8.56
N GLU A 617 15.98 -20.92 7.38
CA GLU A 617 16.17 -22.35 7.18
C GLU A 617 17.67 -22.68 7.20
N PRO A 618 18.09 -23.78 7.85
CA PRO A 618 19.49 -24.20 7.82
C PRO A 618 19.92 -24.52 6.38
N GLU A 619 21.20 -24.25 6.08
CA GLU A 619 21.85 -24.52 4.79
C GLU A 619 21.28 -23.81 3.54
N LYS A 620 20.20 -23.04 3.66
CA LYS A 620 19.68 -22.15 2.60
C LYS A 620 20.22 -20.71 2.73
N VAL A 621 20.29 -20.00 1.60
CA VAL A 621 20.76 -18.60 1.47
C VAL A 621 19.79 -17.82 0.61
N LEU A 622 19.28 -16.71 1.13
CA LEU A 622 18.53 -15.71 0.37
C LEU A 622 19.51 -14.80 -0.38
N VAL A 623 19.37 -14.72 -1.70
CA VAL A 623 20.16 -13.86 -2.59
C VAL A 623 19.25 -12.87 -3.30
N VAL A 624 19.62 -11.58 -3.24
CA VAL A 624 18.83 -10.47 -3.79
C VAL A 624 19.71 -9.64 -4.73
N GLY A 625 19.24 -9.39 -5.96
CA GLY A 625 19.95 -8.60 -6.98
C GLY A 625 19.22 -7.31 -7.34
N VAL A 626 19.86 -6.15 -7.14
CA VAL A 626 19.31 -4.84 -7.50
C VAL A 626 20.17 -4.10 -8.53
N CYS A 627 19.51 -3.56 -9.56
CA CYS A 627 20.11 -2.62 -10.48
C CYS A 627 20.11 -1.20 -9.90
N GLY A 628 20.80 -0.27 -10.56
CA GLY A 628 20.71 1.15 -10.20
C GLY A 628 19.27 1.65 -10.41
N LYS A 629 18.82 2.59 -9.57
CA LYS A 629 17.44 3.11 -9.62
C LYS A 629 17.04 3.49 -11.05
N PRO A 630 15.84 3.09 -11.53
CA PRO A 630 15.36 3.54 -12.84
C PRO A 630 15.31 5.07 -12.84
N ARG A 631 15.94 5.67 -13.84
CA ARG A 631 15.77 7.08 -14.18
C ARG A 631 14.73 7.18 -15.28
N LEU A 632 14.23 8.40 -15.52
CA LEU A 632 13.57 8.72 -16.78
C LEU A 632 14.49 8.35 -17.95
N GLY A 633 13.97 7.64 -18.96
CA GLY A 633 14.75 7.10 -20.08
C GLY A 633 15.75 5.98 -19.72
N ALA A 634 15.55 5.25 -18.63
CA ALA A 634 16.36 4.07 -18.31
C ALA A 634 15.97 2.86 -19.19
N VAL A 635 16.67 2.72 -20.31
CA VAL A 635 16.52 1.68 -21.36
C VAL A 635 16.58 0.22 -20.83
N GLN A 636 16.95 -0.01 -19.57
CA GLN A 636 16.95 -1.34 -18.96
C GLN A 636 16.52 -1.30 -17.48
N GLY A 637 15.54 -2.14 -17.15
CA GLY A 637 15.10 -2.48 -15.80
C GLY A 637 15.98 -3.57 -15.17
N ASN A 638 15.40 -4.39 -14.27
CA ASN A 638 16.17 -5.37 -13.53
C ASN A 638 16.37 -6.68 -14.31
N ALA A 639 17.57 -6.88 -14.84
CA ALA A 639 17.96 -8.08 -15.58
C ALA A 639 18.21 -9.32 -14.70
N PHE A 640 18.32 -9.18 -13.37
CA PHE A 640 18.72 -10.29 -12.49
C PHE A 640 17.77 -11.49 -12.54
N GLY A 641 16.47 -11.33 -12.79
CA GLY A 641 15.54 -12.48 -12.73
C GLY A 641 15.78 -13.55 -13.79
N ASN A 642 16.09 -13.15 -15.02
CA ASN A 642 16.43 -14.11 -16.07
C ASN A 642 17.84 -14.68 -15.85
N ALA A 643 18.78 -13.83 -15.41
CA ALA A 643 20.16 -14.23 -15.14
C ALA A 643 20.29 -15.18 -13.94
N PHE A 644 19.51 -14.98 -12.87
CA PHE A 644 19.43 -15.85 -11.70
C PHE A 644 18.86 -17.23 -12.06
N ARG A 645 17.71 -17.27 -12.76
CA ARG A 645 17.11 -18.53 -13.20
C ARG A 645 18.08 -19.34 -14.09
N SER A 646 18.59 -18.73 -15.15
CA SER A 646 19.54 -19.39 -16.07
C SER A 646 20.84 -19.82 -15.38
N ALA A 647 21.39 -19.01 -14.46
CA ALA A 647 22.61 -19.38 -13.73
C ALA A 647 22.39 -20.51 -12.71
N ALA A 648 21.19 -20.64 -12.12
CA ALA A 648 20.85 -21.72 -11.20
C ALA A 648 20.56 -23.05 -11.92
N GLU A 649 19.88 -22.96 -13.07
CA GLU A 649 19.59 -24.12 -13.94
C GLU A 649 20.88 -24.72 -14.53
N GLU A 650 21.80 -23.89 -15.04
CA GLU A 650 23.04 -24.38 -15.66
C GLU A 650 24.08 -24.95 -14.68
N ILE A 651 23.99 -24.64 -13.39
CA ILE A 651 24.80 -25.30 -12.34
C ILE A 651 24.10 -26.52 -11.71
N GLY A 652 22.84 -26.78 -12.07
CA GLY A 652 22.04 -27.88 -11.53
C GLY A 652 21.79 -27.80 -10.01
N ALA A 653 21.68 -26.60 -9.45
CA ALA A 653 21.45 -26.40 -8.02
C ALA A 653 19.97 -26.51 -7.65
N ASP A 654 19.67 -26.95 -6.41
CA ASP A 654 18.33 -26.77 -5.84
C ASP A 654 18.10 -25.28 -5.53
N TYR A 655 16.98 -24.75 -6.01
CA TYR A 655 16.69 -23.32 -5.94
C TYR A 655 15.19 -23.04 -5.81
N PHE A 656 14.85 -21.96 -5.12
CA PHE A 656 13.49 -21.43 -5.08
C PHE A 656 13.46 -19.98 -5.58
N HIS A 657 12.72 -19.73 -6.66
CA HIS A 657 12.72 -18.47 -7.41
C HIS A 657 11.31 -17.95 -7.74
N ASP A 658 10.26 -18.67 -7.35
CA ASP A 658 8.87 -18.31 -7.67
C ASP A 658 8.27 -17.38 -6.58
N MET A 659 9.07 -16.40 -6.19
CA MET A 659 8.76 -15.35 -5.22
C MET A 659 8.04 -14.16 -5.89
N PHE A 660 7.50 -13.24 -5.08
CA PHE A 660 6.82 -12.04 -5.56
C PHE A 660 7.69 -11.15 -6.47
N GLU A 661 9.00 -11.09 -6.25
CA GLU A 661 9.95 -10.43 -7.15
C GLU A 661 10.94 -11.47 -7.69
N SER A 662 11.15 -11.49 -9.01
CA SER A 662 12.16 -12.33 -9.66
C SER A 662 13.60 -11.86 -9.40
N SER A 663 13.80 -10.73 -8.71
CA SER A 663 15.13 -10.30 -8.25
C SER A 663 15.61 -11.03 -6.99
N TRP A 664 14.83 -12.01 -6.50
CA TRP A 664 15.08 -12.78 -5.28
C TRP A 664 15.16 -14.28 -5.60
N ILE A 665 16.23 -14.93 -5.16
CA ILE A 665 16.40 -16.39 -5.27
C ILE A 665 16.87 -16.96 -3.93
N VAL A 666 16.39 -18.15 -3.55
CA VAL A 666 16.92 -18.94 -2.43
C VAL A 666 17.71 -20.12 -3.00
N LEU A 667 18.92 -20.33 -2.49
CA LEU A 667 19.89 -21.34 -2.95
C LEU A 667 20.51 -22.07 -1.76
N ASP A 668 21.05 -23.27 -1.97
CA ASP A 668 21.92 -23.90 -0.95
C ASP A 668 23.22 -23.11 -0.75
N VAL A 669 23.72 -23.06 0.50
CA VAL A 669 25.02 -22.47 0.88
C VAL A 669 26.15 -22.98 -0.01
N VAL A 670 26.14 -24.27 -0.37
CA VAL A 670 27.16 -24.90 -1.21
C VAL A 670 27.12 -24.42 -2.67
N ALA A 671 25.94 -24.04 -3.19
CA ALA A 671 25.76 -23.61 -4.57
C ALA A 671 26.19 -22.15 -4.81
N VAL A 672 26.14 -21.29 -3.79
CA VAL A 672 26.36 -19.82 -3.90
C VAL A 672 27.67 -19.46 -4.60
N SER A 673 28.75 -20.21 -4.35
CA SER A 673 30.06 -19.94 -4.98
C SER A 673 30.03 -20.18 -6.49
N SER A 674 29.51 -21.33 -6.92
CA SER A 674 29.37 -21.70 -8.34
C SER A 674 28.38 -20.78 -9.06
N PHE A 675 27.28 -20.44 -8.39
CA PHE A 675 26.27 -19.49 -8.87
C PHE A 675 26.87 -18.10 -9.15
N MET A 676 27.63 -17.53 -8.21
CA MET A 676 28.28 -16.21 -8.38
C MET A 676 29.30 -16.20 -9.53
N ILE A 677 29.94 -17.33 -9.82
CA ILE A 677 30.85 -17.48 -10.98
C ILE A 677 30.04 -17.48 -12.28
N ARG A 678 29.09 -18.41 -12.45
CA ARG A 678 28.26 -18.52 -13.67
C ARG A 678 27.44 -17.25 -13.95
N LEU A 679 26.95 -16.58 -12.91
CA LEU A 679 26.26 -15.30 -13.03
C LEU A 679 27.14 -14.17 -13.60
N THR A 680 28.47 -14.25 -13.45
CA THR A 680 29.41 -13.29 -14.07
C THR A 680 29.47 -13.45 -15.60
N GLU A 681 29.12 -14.62 -16.11
CA GLU A 681 29.02 -14.90 -17.55
C GLU A 681 27.68 -14.40 -18.10
N LYS A 682 26.59 -14.53 -17.34
CA LYS A 682 25.19 -14.20 -17.73
C LYS A 682 24.77 -12.72 -17.63
N LEU A 683 25.39 -11.93 -16.75
CA LEU A 683 25.16 -10.47 -16.63
C LEU A 683 26.04 -9.63 -17.58
#